data_AF-A0A6A2RIW2-F1
#
_entry.id   AF-A0A6A2RIW2-F1
#
_cell.length_a   1.000
_cell.length_b   1.000
_cell.length_c   1.000
_cell.angle_alpha   90.00
_cell.angle_beta   90.00
_cell.angle_gamma   90.00
#
_symmetry.space_group_name_H-M   'P 1'
#
loop_
_entity.id
_entity.type
_entity.pdbx_description
1 polymer ?
#
loop_
_entity_poly.entity_id
_entity_poly.type
_entity_poly.pdbx_seq_one_letter_code
_entity_poly.pdbx_strand_id
1 'polypeptide(L)'
;MKALHFLSITLLSIISCMSIIACSNDDSDKKNDEVVTITPLGNSQRYFDNGLTFTSQSGSENIEFTCNGDWNVSVANTIGGETWCTVTPANGKAGEGGFTVNVVENKGYDDRNVTLTLTVGNIKKTIVVTQKQKDAILLTANKFELDNKGGKINLEVKTNINYTVTINETDKKWIKQESSNTRALSSSTLTFNISPNEEYEKREGVIYITNGELTETVHVYQASGGVVMLTKNEYFISDKEQTIAVDIKSNFNFEVKMPNVDWISIAPSTKSMSSHTLYYIISPNEEYDSRESEIIFYDKSNVKLADTLKIIQAQKDAIIISKKEYEVNSKENTIEFEVNSNIDFKVSIPSAASKWIENITTIQTRGLISHKVYLKINENTSTYGRSAKVAIKHTQSNVTDTVFISQLGVPSLSPSSKTYHTYPKGGEISVSLTTNTNYTVEILGDAKEWITQPQTRGFREDILSFFISENNGDKRTGEIKIISENEETESIITVEQESYIHEGNISIRGNQKLQEIGERGYKQINGNLDILCFNNNKEDMITSLEVLNSITQINGDLILNNCDIENFNGLNQLRKIQGDFVIESLNNFNRIESFNGLDNLDEIGGDFIMKDRLPYNGEKSTVNSNFSRLKDFKGLENLKKIGGNFQLIGLGYFRYQNSPYYYTSFNELESFEGLERLTTIGGSFKISSEGNDKYVTFKKLSSLNNLTNLASIGGNFEIYAPEYEIAQLNTIELPTLKQINGYIYMRNGFYMGNKNRMNLVLENLEKLGGFECKSYTILNALKLKRIDEKLYIGVTASKVGSINAQEILNGLSSITYVGKDLRIDCSGIESFEPLGNLEFVGGDLIFDIGSSERNNLQSFIGFENLTTIGGRLIWGTGVSSAGSVSTYTSFSNIQSFQGFNNLSSIGGFRMSINYGDFSKFTSFAGLENLRQIKGDFTIEVEDSFWGLSDISALTNLETVEGSEFKIKGCYKLEDFTPLKQALTSYQGTFSTYSNGYNPTKEQILNGEGKQ
;
A
#
# COMPACT_ATOMS: atom_id res chain seq x y z
N MET A 1 -41.96 -1.22 47.99
CA MET A 1 -42.95 -0.15 47.77
C MET A 1 -43.47 -0.36 46.34
N LYS A 2 -44.76 -0.68 46.10
CA LYS A 2 -45.92 0.25 46.00
C LYS A 2 -45.60 1.51 45.18
N ALA A 3 -46.35 1.92 44.15
CA ALA A 3 -47.40 1.27 43.35
C ALA A 3 -47.68 2.10 42.06
N LEU A 4 -48.43 1.49 41.14
CA LEU A 4 -49.15 2.01 39.95
C LEU A 4 -49.82 3.40 40.16
N HIS A 5 -50.23 4.21 39.17
CA HIS A 5 -50.92 4.03 37.86
C HIS A 5 -50.70 5.34 36.99
N PHE A 6 -51.22 5.62 35.78
CA PHE A 6 -52.49 5.26 35.09
C PHE A 6 -52.42 5.44 33.54
N LEU A 7 -53.24 4.66 32.81
CA LEU A 7 -53.74 4.91 31.44
C LEU A 7 -54.62 6.20 31.39
N SER A 8 -55.07 6.81 30.28
CA SER A 8 -55.80 6.24 29.11
C SER A 8 -55.97 7.33 28.00
N ILE A 9 -55.80 7.03 26.70
CA ILE A 9 -56.85 6.76 25.65
C ILE A 9 -57.43 7.99 24.88
N THR A 10 -57.01 8.15 23.60
CA THR A 10 -57.72 8.64 22.37
C THR A 10 -58.43 10.03 22.34
N LEU A 11 -58.80 10.69 21.23
CA LEU A 11 -58.99 10.32 19.80
C LEU A 11 -58.83 11.57 18.85
N LEU A 12 -58.97 11.37 17.53
CA LEU A 12 -59.04 12.32 16.38
C LEU A 12 -60.01 13.54 16.60
N SER A 13 -60.09 14.63 15.80
CA SER A 13 -59.88 14.80 14.32
C SER A 13 -59.93 16.28 13.83
N ILE A 14 -59.12 16.60 12.79
CA ILE A 14 -59.41 17.42 11.56
C ILE A 14 -59.81 18.93 11.68
N ILE A 15 -59.48 19.68 10.60
CA ILE A 15 -59.93 21.03 10.16
C ILE A 15 -59.12 22.22 10.74
N SER A 16 -58.70 23.27 10.02
CA SER A 16 -58.36 23.64 8.62
C SER A 16 -58.37 25.19 8.56
N CYS A 17 -57.47 25.79 7.77
CA CYS A 17 -57.49 27.18 7.25
C CYS A 17 -57.37 28.42 8.18
N MET A 18 -56.28 29.17 7.92
CA MET A 18 -56.21 30.65 7.72
C MET A 18 -56.82 31.63 8.75
N SER A 19 -55.99 32.52 9.32
CA SER A 19 -55.85 33.91 8.83
C SER A 19 -54.87 34.78 9.65
N ILE A 20 -54.28 35.73 8.94
CA ILE A 20 -53.23 36.70 9.29
C ILE A 20 -53.75 37.87 10.17
N ILE A 21 -52.88 38.51 10.97
CA ILE A 21 -52.74 39.97 11.31
C ILE A 21 -51.72 40.02 12.48
N ALA A 22 -50.53 40.65 12.47
CA ALA A 22 -50.02 41.95 11.98
C ALA A 22 -50.27 43.13 12.96
N CYS A 23 -49.31 43.99 13.33
CA CYS A 23 -47.84 44.00 13.15
C CYS A 23 -47.22 44.99 14.18
N SER A 24 -45.93 44.81 14.53
CA SER A 24 -44.92 45.81 15.02
C SER A 24 -43.96 45.21 16.07
N ASN A 25 -42.78 45.74 16.43
CA ASN A 25 -41.70 46.62 15.86
C ASN A 25 -40.49 46.42 16.84
N ASP A 26 -39.18 46.60 16.58
CA ASP A 26 -38.37 47.00 15.41
C ASP A 26 -36.90 46.48 15.57
N ASP A 27 -36.07 46.74 14.55
CA ASP A 27 -34.58 46.84 14.51
C ASP A 27 -33.59 45.66 14.64
N SER A 28 -32.76 45.60 13.58
CA SER A 28 -31.35 45.14 13.46
C SER A 28 -30.86 43.86 14.16
N ASP A 29 -30.78 42.76 13.41
CA ASP A 29 -29.49 42.29 12.86
C ASP A 29 -29.69 41.17 11.82
N LYS A 30 -29.39 41.45 10.54
CA LYS A 30 -29.34 40.41 9.51
C LYS A 30 -27.95 39.77 9.48
N LYS A 31 -27.76 38.73 10.30
CA LYS A 31 -26.84 37.67 9.87
C LYS A 31 -27.42 37.01 8.62
N ASN A 32 -26.57 36.75 7.64
CA ASN A 32 -26.91 35.77 6.61
C ASN A 32 -27.02 34.41 7.33
N ASP A 33 -28.24 33.88 7.44
CA ASP A 33 -28.40 32.45 7.65
C ASP A 33 -27.85 31.77 6.39
N GLU A 34 -26.61 31.29 6.46
CA GLU A 34 -26.05 30.46 5.41
C GLU A 34 -26.98 29.27 5.21
N VAL A 35 -27.55 29.17 4.01
CA VAL A 35 -28.44 28.06 3.66
C VAL A 35 -27.63 26.78 3.84
N VAL A 36 -28.09 25.93 4.75
CA VAL A 36 -27.41 24.65 5.00
C VAL A 36 -27.42 23.85 3.70
N THR A 37 -26.31 23.23 3.34
CA THR A 37 -26.15 22.43 2.12
C THR A 37 -25.56 21.07 2.43
N ILE A 38 -25.94 20.09 1.61
CA ILE A 38 -25.36 18.74 1.57
C ILE A 38 -25.21 18.40 0.09
N THR A 39 -23.97 18.26 -0.38
CA THR A 39 -23.63 18.01 -1.78
C THR A 39 -22.86 16.69 -1.87
N PRO A 40 -23.43 15.61 -2.44
CA PRO A 40 -22.73 14.33 -2.57
C PRO A 40 -21.46 14.44 -3.42
N LEU A 41 -20.41 13.70 -3.05
CA LEU A 41 -19.12 13.66 -3.75
C LEU A 41 -18.97 12.40 -4.60
N GLY A 42 -18.26 12.53 -5.73
CA GLY A 42 -17.94 11.42 -6.62
C GLY A 42 -19.15 10.59 -7.03
N ASN A 43 -19.06 9.27 -6.85
CA ASN A 43 -20.16 8.35 -7.15
C ASN A 43 -21.31 8.39 -6.12
N SER A 44 -21.15 9.06 -4.97
CA SER A 44 -22.11 9.03 -3.87
C SER A 44 -23.47 9.62 -4.23
N GLN A 45 -23.56 10.51 -5.23
CA GLN A 45 -24.83 11.05 -5.73
C GLN A 45 -25.87 9.95 -6.01
N ARG A 46 -25.44 8.81 -6.58
CA ARG A 46 -26.33 7.66 -6.88
C ARG A 46 -27.01 7.08 -5.63
N TYR A 47 -26.37 7.18 -4.46
CA TYR A 47 -26.86 6.69 -3.18
C TYR A 47 -27.90 7.62 -2.55
N PHE A 48 -27.76 8.94 -2.75
CA PHE A 48 -28.78 9.91 -2.34
C PHE A 48 -30.04 9.84 -3.21
N ASP A 49 -29.90 9.48 -4.49
CA ASP A 49 -31.02 9.39 -5.43
C ASP A 49 -31.73 8.02 -5.40
N ASN A 50 -30.99 6.91 -5.30
CA ASN A 50 -31.53 5.55 -5.46
C ASN A 50 -31.35 4.64 -4.24
N GLY A 51 -30.65 5.08 -3.19
CA GLY A 51 -30.27 4.25 -2.05
C GLY A 51 -29.08 3.32 -2.33
N LEU A 52 -28.78 2.44 -1.37
CA LEU A 52 -27.76 1.39 -1.48
C LEU A 52 -28.44 0.04 -1.65
N THR A 53 -27.91 -0.83 -2.51
CA THR A 53 -28.34 -2.23 -2.63
C THR A 53 -27.16 -3.16 -2.45
N PHE A 54 -27.22 -4.01 -1.42
CA PHE A 54 -26.26 -5.07 -1.14
C PHE A 54 -26.84 -6.44 -1.56
N THR A 55 -25.97 -7.39 -1.88
CA THR A 55 -26.34 -8.81 -2.01
C THR A 55 -26.68 -9.41 -0.63
N SER A 56 -27.07 -10.68 -0.57
CA SER A 56 -27.32 -11.37 0.71
C SER A 56 -26.06 -11.52 1.58
N GLN A 57 -24.87 -11.33 1.03
CA GLN A 57 -23.61 -11.39 1.78
C GLN A 57 -23.39 -10.11 2.61
N SER A 58 -22.48 -10.20 3.59
CA SER A 58 -21.99 -8.99 4.29
C SER A 58 -21.23 -8.08 3.32
N GLY A 59 -21.32 -6.77 3.52
CA GLY A 59 -20.71 -5.79 2.63
C GLY A 59 -20.54 -4.42 3.28
N SER A 60 -19.78 -3.56 2.60
CA SER A 60 -19.47 -2.20 3.05
C SER A 60 -19.43 -1.23 1.87
N GLU A 61 -20.00 -0.04 2.03
CA GLU A 61 -20.03 1.01 1.01
C GLU A 61 -19.80 2.39 1.66
N ASN A 62 -19.03 3.26 1.00
CA ASN A 62 -18.74 4.61 1.50
C ASN A 62 -19.72 5.63 0.91
N ILE A 63 -20.19 6.55 1.74
CA ILE A 63 -21.00 7.70 1.31
C ILE A 63 -20.24 8.97 1.66
N GLU A 64 -19.86 9.73 0.63
CA GLU A 64 -19.04 10.95 0.71
C GLU A 64 -19.86 12.17 0.26
N PHE A 65 -19.70 13.29 0.95
CA PHE A 65 -20.42 14.54 0.69
C PHE A 65 -19.66 15.74 1.26
N THR A 66 -20.00 16.95 0.80
CA THR A 66 -19.65 18.21 1.48
C THR A 66 -20.87 18.78 2.18
N CYS A 67 -20.68 19.38 3.34
CA CYS A 67 -21.73 20.14 4.04
C CYS A 67 -21.17 21.29 4.88
N ASN A 68 -21.90 22.39 4.98
CA ASN A 68 -21.50 23.59 5.73
C ASN A 68 -21.91 23.60 7.22
N GLY A 69 -22.26 22.45 7.79
CA GLY A 69 -22.58 22.31 9.21
C GLY A 69 -22.12 20.97 9.79
N ASP A 70 -22.08 20.89 11.12
CA ASP A 70 -21.87 19.61 11.81
C ASP A 70 -22.96 18.61 11.43
N TRP A 71 -22.56 17.36 11.22
CA TRP A 71 -23.41 16.31 10.67
C TRP A 71 -23.50 15.09 11.58
N ASN A 72 -24.64 14.41 11.54
CA ASN A 72 -24.84 13.10 12.17
C ASN A 72 -25.64 12.16 11.27
N VAL A 73 -25.46 10.86 11.47
CA VAL A 73 -26.23 9.81 10.79
C VAL A 73 -26.87 8.92 11.83
N SER A 74 -28.17 8.72 11.69
CA SER A 74 -28.95 7.78 12.49
C SER A 74 -29.45 6.63 11.62
N VAL A 75 -29.30 5.40 12.11
CA VAL A 75 -29.89 4.20 11.51
C VAL A 75 -31.27 4.00 12.11
N ALA A 76 -32.31 3.84 11.29
CA ALA A 76 -33.65 3.53 11.80
C ALA A 76 -33.68 2.14 12.48
N ASN A 77 -34.54 1.99 13.49
CA ASN A 77 -34.76 0.69 14.13
C ASN A 77 -35.28 -0.34 13.11
N THR A 78 -34.65 -1.50 13.09
CA THR A 78 -34.99 -2.64 12.24
C THR A 78 -36.14 -3.45 12.83
N ILE A 79 -36.88 -4.16 11.97
CA ILE A 79 -37.95 -5.07 12.40
C ILE A 79 -37.34 -6.17 13.28
N GLY A 80 -37.89 -6.38 14.48
CA GLY A 80 -37.38 -7.36 15.46
C GLY A 80 -36.20 -6.87 16.33
N GLY A 81 -35.62 -5.70 16.05
CA GLY A 81 -34.50 -5.14 16.83
C GLY A 81 -33.11 -5.67 16.46
N GLU A 82 -32.97 -6.37 15.34
CA GLU A 82 -31.68 -6.91 14.86
C GLU A 82 -30.81 -5.82 14.20
N THR A 83 -29.69 -5.46 14.81
CA THR A 83 -28.73 -4.49 14.25
C THR A 83 -27.87 -5.13 13.15
N TRP A 84 -28.44 -5.32 11.95
CA TRP A 84 -27.74 -5.86 10.79
C TRP A 84 -27.06 -4.81 9.89
N CYS A 85 -27.37 -3.52 10.09
CA CYS A 85 -26.79 -2.38 9.37
C CYS A 85 -26.26 -1.36 10.37
N THR A 86 -25.04 -0.86 10.13
CA THR A 86 -24.36 0.12 11.00
C THR A 86 -23.62 1.16 10.16
N VAL A 87 -23.32 2.32 10.76
CA VAL A 87 -22.59 3.42 10.10
C VAL A 87 -21.41 3.88 10.94
N THR A 88 -20.27 4.14 10.30
CA THR A 88 -19.04 4.60 10.97
C THR A 88 -18.27 5.59 10.08
N PRO A 89 -17.87 6.77 10.58
CA PRO A 89 -18.33 7.39 11.82
C PRO A 89 -19.80 7.86 11.72
N ALA A 90 -20.52 7.88 12.84
CA ALA A 90 -21.93 8.31 12.88
C ALA A 90 -22.11 9.84 13.02
N ASN A 91 -21.02 10.61 13.07
CA ASN A 91 -21.02 12.06 13.16
C ASN A 91 -19.69 12.66 12.67
N GLY A 92 -19.71 13.93 12.29
CA GLY A 92 -18.55 14.69 11.87
C GLY A 92 -18.81 16.21 11.83
N LYS A 93 -17.81 16.94 11.34
CA LYS A 93 -17.80 18.41 11.29
C LYS A 93 -18.14 18.93 9.89
N ALA A 94 -18.46 20.23 9.81
CA ALA A 94 -18.57 20.95 8.55
C ALA A 94 -17.29 20.81 7.70
N GLY A 95 -17.45 20.73 6.37
CA GLY A 95 -16.37 20.46 5.41
C GLY A 95 -16.71 19.27 4.50
N GLU A 96 -15.69 18.58 4.02
CA GLU A 96 -15.84 17.23 3.44
C GLU A 96 -16.12 16.24 4.57
N GLY A 97 -17.15 15.40 4.38
CA GLY A 97 -17.62 14.43 5.34
C GLY A 97 -17.99 13.12 4.65
N GLY A 98 -17.88 12.03 5.39
CA GLY A 98 -18.29 10.73 4.88
C GLY A 98 -18.45 9.70 5.97
N PHE A 99 -19.26 8.69 5.67
CA PHE A 99 -19.47 7.54 6.54
C PHE A 99 -19.59 6.25 5.73
N THR A 100 -19.07 5.18 6.30
CA THR A 100 -19.15 3.84 5.77
C THR A 100 -20.40 3.15 6.28
N VAL A 101 -21.23 2.62 5.38
CA VAL A 101 -22.39 1.77 5.67
C VAL A 101 -21.94 0.31 5.66
N ASN A 102 -22.05 -0.38 6.79
CA ASN A 102 -21.67 -1.79 6.95
C ASN A 102 -22.91 -2.65 7.15
N VAL A 103 -23.05 -3.74 6.37
CA VAL A 103 -24.14 -4.72 6.51
C VAL A 103 -23.61 -6.12 6.83
N VAL A 104 -24.28 -6.81 7.75
CA VAL A 104 -24.08 -8.23 8.09
C VAL A 104 -24.80 -9.11 7.05
N GLU A 105 -24.42 -10.37 6.86
CA GLU A 105 -25.12 -11.33 5.96
C GLU A 105 -26.65 -11.38 6.23
N ASN A 106 -27.47 -11.31 5.17
CA ASN A 106 -28.90 -11.58 5.23
C ASN A 106 -29.16 -13.08 5.08
N LYS A 107 -29.42 -13.74 6.21
CA LYS A 107 -29.77 -15.17 6.27
C LYS A 107 -31.25 -15.45 5.98
N GLY A 108 -32.07 -14.42 5.83
CA GLY A 108 -33.50 -14.52 5.55
C GLY A 108 -33.84 -14.62 4.06
N TYR A 109 -35.05 -15.06 3.76
CA TYR A 109 -35.58 -15.24 2.40
C TYR A 109 -36.36 -14.04 1.86
N ASP A 110 -36.40 -12.94 2.61
CA ASP A 110 -36.98 -11.66 2.21
C ASP A 110 -35.90 -10.57 2.11
N ASP A 111 -36.05 -9.66 1.14
CA ASP A 111 -35.27 -8.42 1.05
C ASP A 111 -35.48 -7.60 2.33
N ARG A 112 -34.40 -7.29 3.06
CA ARG A 112 -34.48 -6.44 4.25
C ARG A 112 -33.99 -5.03 3.95
N ASN A 113 -34.66 -4.03 4.51
CA ASN A 113 -34.36 -2.63 4.27
C ASN A 113 -34.30 -1.83 5.57
N VAL A 114 -33.50 -0.77 5.58
CA VAL A 114 -33.39 0.20 6.67
C VAL A 114 -33.10 1.59 6.12
N THR A 115 -33.65 2.61 6.76
CA THR A 115 -33.41 4.01 6.37
C THR A 115 -32.33 4.62 7.24
N LEU A 116 -31.28 5.13 6.60
CA LEU A 116 -30.29 6.02 7.21
C LEU A 116 -30.80 7.45 7.09
N THR A 117 -30.68 8.25 8.15
CA THR A 117 -31.00 9.68 8.14
C THR A 117 -29.75 10.48 8.46
N LEU A 118 -29.15 11.09 7.42
CA LEU A 118 -28.11 12.10 7.54
C LEU A 118 -28.77 13.44 7.90
N THR A 119 -28.38 14.03 9.02
CA THR A 119 -28.86 15.34 9.49
C THR A 119 -27.71 16.32 9.52
N VAL A 120 -27.91 17.49 8.91
CA VAL A 120 -26.99 18.64 8.98
C VAL A 120 -27.84 19.86 9.34
N GLY A 121 -27.63 20.44 10.52
CA GLY A 121 -28.49 21.50 11.05
C GLY A 121 -29.98 21.14 10.96
N ASN A 122 -30.74 21.90 10.17
CA ASN A 122 -32.17 21.68 9.94
C ASN A 122 -32.49 20.75 8.76
N ILE A 123 -31.50 20.37 7.94
CA ILE A 123 -31.69 19.51 6.76
C ILE A 123 -31.55 18.04 7.15
N LYS A 124 -32.44 17.21 6.60
CA LYS A 124 -32.39 15.75 6.69
C LYS A 124 -32.40 15.14 5.29
N LYS A 125 -31.50 14.21 5.04
CA LYS A 125 -31.44 13.39 3.83
C LYS A 125 -31.57 11.92 4.23
N THR A 126 -32.50 11.22 3.59
CA THR A 126 -32.78 9.81 3.85
C THR A 126 -32.16 8.93 2.77
N ILE A 127 -31.41 7.92 3.16
CA ILE A 127 -30.79 6.94 2.26
C ILE A 127 -31.32 5.57 2.64
N VAL A 128 -32.01 4.89 1.72
CA VAL A 128 -32.54 3.54 1.94
C VAL A 128 -31.44 2.54 1.64
N VAL A 129 -31.08 1.71 2.61
CA VAL A 129 -30.20 0.56 2.43
C VAL A 129 -31.08 -0.67 2.27
N THR A 130 -31.01 -1.32 1.12
CA THR A 130 -31.68 -2.60 0.83
C THR A 130 -30.61 -3.69 0.78
N GLN A 131 -30.83 -4.80 1.48
CA GLN A 131 -30.00 -5.99 1.37
C GLN A 131 -30.84 -7.15 0.85
N LYS A 132 -30.37 -7.77 -0.24
CA LYS A 132 -31.13 -8.80 -0.93
C LYS A 132 -31.35 -10.05 -0.09
N GLN A 133 -32.46 -10.74 -0.33
CA GLN A 133 -32.71 -12.05 0.27
C GLN A 133 -31.63 -13.08 -0.08
N LYS A 134 -31.50 -14.11 0.75
CA LYS A 134 -30.70 -15.29 0.44
C LYS A 134 -31.36 -16.10 -0.69
N ASP A 135 -30.62 -16.32 -1.77
CA ASP A 135 -31.08 -17.19 -2.86
C ASP A 135 -31.19 -18.64 -2.39
N ALA A 136 -32.32 -19.27 -2.70
CA ALA A 136 -32.59 -20.65 -2.32
C ALA A 136 -33.59 -21.34 -3.23
N ILE A 137 -33.35 -22.63 -3.46
CA ILE A 137 -34.29 -23.58 -4.04
C ILE A 137 -34.75 -24.45 -2.88
N LEU A 138 -36.03 -24.39 -2.51
CA LEU A 138 -36.60 -25.17 -1.42
C LEU A 138 -37.62 -26.18 -1.97
N LEU A 139 -37.39 -27.45 -1.70
CA LEU A 139 -38.20 -28.56 -2.16
C LEU A 139 -39.14 -29.06 -1.05
N THR A 140 -40.40 -29.37 -1.38
CA THR A 140 -41.30 -30.01 -0.39
C THR A 140 -40.95 -31.45 -0.06
N ALA A 141 -40.20 -32.13 -0.92
CA ALA A 141 -39.60 -33.44 -0.65
C ALA A 141 -38.37 -33.66 -1.55
N ASN A 142 -37.29 -34.19 -0.98
CA ASN A 142 -36.10 -34.64 -1.72
C ASN A 142 -36.09 -36.16 -1.99
N LYS A 143 -37.16 -36.86 -1.60
CA LYS A 143 -37.30 -38.31 -1.76
C LYS A 143 -38.74 -38.70 -2.08
N PHE A 144 -38.93 -39.59 -3.05
CA PHE A 144 -40.20 -40.26 -3.34
C PHE A 144 -39.99 -41.77 -3.42
N GLU A 145 -40.89 -42.54 -2.78
CA GLU A 145 -40.92 -43.99 -2.85
C GLU A 145 -42.22 -44.44 -3.53
N LEU A 146 -42.13 -45.31 -4.53
CA LEU A 146 -43.28 -45.82 -5.29
C LEU A 146 -43.28 -47.35 -5.34
N ASP A 147 -44.47 -47.92 -5.47
CA ASP A 147 -44.63 -49.34 -5.78
C ASP A 147 -44.22 -49.67 -7.23
N ASN A 148 -44.24 -50.95 -7.56
CA ASN A 148 -43.84 -51.45 -8.87
C ASN A 148 -44.72 -50.97 -10.04
N LYS A 149 -45.91 -50.41 -9.77
CA LYS A 149 -46.80 -49.87 -10.82
C LYS A 149 -46.42 -48.44 -11.21
N GLY A 150 -45.66 -47.74 -10.36
CA GLY A 150 -45.29 -46.35 -10.59
C GLY A 150 -46.49 -45.41 -10.44
N GLY A 151 -46.41 -44.22 -11.06
CA GLY A 151 -47.45 -43.20 -10.93
C GLY A 151 -46.93 -41.78 -11.14
N LYS A 152 -47.76 -40.79 -10.78
CA LYS A 152 -47.38 -39.37 -10.81
C LYS A 152 -46.83 -38.93 -9.46
N ILE A 153 -45.66 -38.29 -9.47
CA ILE A 153 -45.16 -37.52 -8.34
C ILE A 153 -45.28 -36.02 -8.64
N ASN A 154 -45.61 -35.24 -7.62
CA ASN A 154 -45.69 -33.78 -7.68
C ASN A 154 -44.68 -33.20 -6.68
N LEU A 155 -43.77 -32.38 -7.19
CA LEU A 155 -42.72 -31.70 -6.42
C LEU A 155 -43.03 -30.20 -6.44
N GLU A 156 -43.33 -29.61 -5.29
CA GLU A 156 -43.42 -28.15 -5.17
C GLU A 156 -42.03 -27.58 -4.93
N VAL A 157 -41.59 -26.70 -5.83
CA VAL A 157 -40.34 -25.94 -5.78
C VAL A 157 -40.67 -24.49 -5.43
N LYS A 158 -40.22 -24.06 -4.24
CA LYS A 158 -40.29 -22.66 -3.79
C LYS A 158 -38.92 -22.04 -3.96
N THR A 159 -38.84 -20.98 -4.74
CA THR A 159 -37.56 -20.39 -5.14
C THR A 159 -37.76 -18.94 -5.54
N ASN A 160 -36.78 -18.11 -5.19
CA ASN A 160 -36.67 -16.72 -5.62
C ASN A 160 -35.78 -16.56 -6.88
N ILE A 161 -35.17 -17.64 -7.35
CA ILE A 161 -34.29 -17.71 -8.53
C ILE A 161 -34.85 -18.61 -9.63
N ASN A 162 -34.49 -18.30 -10.88
CA ASN A 162 -34.76 -19.17 -12.03
C ASN A 162 -33.96 -20.48 -11.90
N TYR A 163 -34.56 -21.60 -12.33
CA TYR A 163 -33.94 -22.92 -12.30
C TYR A 163 -34.27 -23.72 -13.57
N THR A 164 -33.53 -24.79 -13.76
CA THR A 164 -33.73 -25.81 -14.78
C THR A 164 -33.92 -27.17 -14.13
N VAL A 165 -34.56 -28.10 -14.84
CA VAL A 165 -34.80 -29.47 -14.38
C VAL A 165 -34.03 -30.42 -15.28
N THR A 166 -33.16 -31.25 -14.71
CA THR A 166 -32.37 -32.24 -15.44
C THR A 166 -32.54 -33.62 -14.80
N ILE A 167 -32.97 -34.59 -15.60
CA ILE A 167 -33.05 -36.00 -15.23
C ILE A 167 -31.79 -36.68 -15.77
N ASN A 168 -31.17 -37.57 -14.99
CA ASN A 168 -30.00 -38.33 -15.43
C ASN A 168 -30.30 -39.17 -16.70
N GLU A 169 -29.36 -39.28 -17.64
CA GLU A 169 -29.59 -39.92 -18.95
C GLU A 169 -30.04 -41.38 -18.87
N THR A 170 -29.59 -42.10 -17.85
CA THR A 170 -30.03 -43.48 -17.56
C THR A 170 -31.51 -43.56 -17.18
N ASP A 171 -32.03 -42.52 -16.52
CA ASP A 171 -33.29 -42.55 -15.78
C ASP A 171 -34.45 -41.97 -16.61
N LYS A 172 -34.15 -41.11 -17.59
CA LYS A 172 -35.10 -40.56 -18.59
C LYS A 172 -35.94 -41.63 -19.32
N LYS A 173 -35.49 -42.88 -19.33
CA LYS A 173 -36.23 -44.02 -19.90
C LYS A 173 -37.52 -44.30 -19.13
N TRP A 174 -37.54 -44.11 -17.80
CA TRP A 174 -38.65 -44.46 -16.93
C TRP A 174 -39.19 -43.29 -16.09
N ILE A 175 -38.40 -42.25 -15.83
CA ILE A 175 -38.83 -40.97 -15.23
C ILE A 175 -39.01 -39.93 -16.33
N LYS A 176 -40.22 -39.35 -16.45
CA LYS A 176 -40.54 -38.33 -17.47
C LYS A 176 -41.27 -37.14 -16.87
N GLN A 177 -40.71 -35.95 -17.00
CA GLN A 177 -41.37 -34.70 -16.63
C GLN A 177 -42.56 -34.44 -17.57
N GLU A 178 -43.73 -34.09 -17.01
CA GLU A 178 -44.85 -33.56 -17.79
C GLU A 178 -44.67 -32.06 -18.04
N SER A 179 -45.20 -31.55 -19.15
CA SER A 179 -45.16 -30.14 -19.50
C SER A 179 -45.94 -29.30 -18.47
N SER A 180 -45.21 -28.65 -17.56
CA SER A 180 -45.76 -27.84 -16.47
C SER A 180 -46.24 -26.47 -16.95
N ASN A 181 -47.46 -26.08 -16.55
CA ASN A 181 -47.97 -24.72 -16.72
C ASN A 181 -47.33 -23.76 -15.71
N THR A 182 -46.21 -23.14 -16.06
CA THR A 182 -45.51 -22.17 -15.19
C THR A 182 -46.19 -20.78 -15.24
N ARG A 183 -47.13 -20.52 -14.32
CA ARG A 183 -47.65 -19.17 -14.02
C ARG A 183 -47.81 -18.94 -12.51
N ALA A 184 -46.70 -18.89 -11.80
CA ALA A 184 -46.61 -18.33 -10.44
C ALA A 184 -45.18 -17.88 -10.16
N LEU A 185 -45.02 -16.80 -9.37
CA LEU A 185 -43.77 -16.04 -9.20
C LEU A 185 -43.00 -16.37 -7.90
N SER A 186 -43.33 -17.47 -7.22
CA SER A 186 -42.71 -17.85 -5.93
C SER A 186 -42.83 -19.33 -5.54
N SER A 187 -43.84 -20.04 -6.05
CA SER A 187 -43.98 -21.49 -5.95
C SER A 187 -44.33 -22.08 -7.31
N SER A 188 -43.74 -23.22 -7.66
CA SER A 188 -43.96 -23.92 -8.92
C SER A 188 -44.03 -25.43 -8.70
N THR A 189 -45.10 -26.07 -9.18
CA THR A 189 -45.25 -27.53 -9.06
C THR A 189 -44.78 -28.22 -10.32
N LEU A 190 -43.76 -29.07 -10.17
CA LEU A 190 -43.24 -29.95 -11.20
C LEU A 190 -43.90 -31.33 -11.07
N THR A 191 -44.45 -31.85 -12.16
CA THR A 191 -45.07 -33.18 -12.20
C THR A 191 -44.20 -34.14 -13.01
N PHE A 192 -43.92 -35.32 -12.46
CA PHE A 192 -43.17 -36.38 -13.14
C PHE A 192 -43.98 -37.68 -13.17
N ASN A 193 -44.06 -38.30 -14.35
CA ASN A 193 -44.55 -39.66 -14.54
C ASN A 193 -43.42 -40.65 -14.29
N ILE A 194 -43.65 -41.59 -13.38
CA ILE A 194 -42.77 -42.73 -13.09
C ILE A 194 -43.41 -43.96 -13.73
N SER A 195 -42.72 -44.55 -14.71
CA SER A 195 -43.20 -45.73 -15.44
C SER A 195 -43.19 -46.98 -14.55
N PRO A 196 -44.00 -48.02 -14.79
CA PRO A 196 -43.96 -49.27 -14.03
C PRO A 196 -42.56 -49.92 -14.02
N ASN A 197 -42.19 -50.57 -12.91
CA ASN A 197 -41.01 -51.41 -12.78
C ASN A 197 -41.41 -52.89 -12.86
N GLU A 198 -41.18 -53.49 -14.02
CA GLU A 198 -41.40 -54.92 -14.28
C GLU A 198 -40.15 -55.77 -13.99
N GLU A 199 -39.04 -55.14 -13.59
CA GLU A 199 -37.78 -55.81 -13.28
C GLU A 199 -37.75 -56.37 -11.84
N TYR A 200 -36.91 -57.39 -11.64
CA TYR A 200 -36.76 -58.11 -10.38
C TYR A 200 -36.03 -57.31 -9.29
N GLU A 201 -35.17 -56.38 -9.66
CA GLU A 201 -34.49 -55.49 -8.72
C GLU A 201 -35.22 -54.15 -8.53
N LYS A 202 -35.10 -53.60 -7.32
CA LYS A 202 -35.49 -52.20 -7.05
C LYS A 202 -34.64 -51.27 -7.91
N ARG A 203 -35.23 -50.20 -8.43
CA ARG A 203 -34.49 -49.16 -9.16
C ARG A 203 -34.60 -47.81 -8.50
N GLU A 204 -33.53 -47.04 -8.58
CA GLU A 204 -33.43 -45.66 -8.10
C GLU A 204 -33.09 -44.76 -9.29
N GLY A 205 -33.65 -43.56 -9.32
CA GLY A 205 -33.34 -42.55 -10.32
C GLY A 205 -33.36 -41.15 -9.74
N VAL A 206 -32.62 -40.24 -10.37
CA VAL A 206 -32.29 -38.93 -9.80
C VAL A 206 -32.76 -37.78 -10.70
N ILE A 207 -33.39 -36.78 -10.07
CA ILE A 207 -33.85 -35.53 -10.68
C ILE A 207 -33.09 -34.38 -10.02
N TYR A 208 -32.44 -33.53 -10.82
CA TYR A 208 -31.75 -32.33 -10.36
C TYR A 208 -32.58 -31.07 -10.66
N ILE A 209 -32.63 -30.16 -9.69
CA ILE A 209 -33.22 -28.83 -9.80
C ILE A 209 -32.08 -27.82 -9.61
N THR A 210 -31.65 -27.15 -10.68
CA THR A 210 -30.39 -26.39 -10.68
C THR A 210 -30.46 -25.09 -11.48
N ASN A 211 -29.78 -24.04 -10.99
CA ASN A 211 -29.51 -22.83 -11.77
C ASN A 211 -28.06 -22.77 -12.32
N GLY A 212 -27.24 -23.80 -12.05
CA GLY A 212 -25.80 -23.84 -12.32
C GLY A 212 -24.93 -23.71 -11.06
N GLU A 213 -25.27 -22.79 -10.16
CA GLU A 213 -24.54 -22.57 -8.90
C GLU A 213 -25.14 -23.41 -7.77
N LEU A 214 -26.43 -23.19 -7.49
CA LEU A 214 -27.24 -23.95 -6.53
C LEU A 214 -27.90 -25.14 -7.24
N THR A 215 -27.87 -26.31 -6.60
CA THR A 215 -28.42 -27.57 -7.11
C THR A 215 -29.04 -28.36 -5.97
N GLU A 216 -30.34 -28.63 -6.08
CA GLU A 216 -31.08 -29.53 -5.20
C GLU A 216 -31.36 -30.86 -5.92
N THR A 217 -31.36 -31.96 -5.17
CA THR A 217 -31.41 -33.32 -5.71
C THR A 217 -32.60 -34.09 -5.15
N VAL A 218 -33.37 -34.75 -6.03
CA VAL A 218 -34.52 -35.58 -5.66
C VAL A 218 -34.29 -37.02 -6.08
N HIS A 219 -34.38 -37.93 -5.10
CA HIS A 219 -34.24 -39.36 -5.30
C HIS A 219 -35.61 -40.03 -5.45
N VAL A 220 -35.80 -40.81 -6.51
CA VAL A 220 -37.02 -41.58 -6.79
C VAL A 220 -36.70 -43.06 -6.70
N TYR A 221 -37.27 -43.74 -5.71
CA TYR A 221 -37.13 -45.18 -5.49
C TYR A 221 -38.37 -45.91 -5.97
N GLN A 222 -38.18 -47.01 -6.71
CA GLN A 222 -39.29 -47.83 -7.20
C GLN A 222 -39.05 -49.31 -6.87
N ALA A 223 -40.04 -49.93 -6.22
CA ALA A 223 -40.02 -51.35 -5.86
C ALA A 223 -40.07 -52.28 -7.10
N SER A 224 -39.65 -53.54 -6.93
CA SER A 224 -39.69 -54.57 -7.99
C SER A 224 -41.04 -55.28 -8.13
N GLY A 225 -41.30 -55.85 -9.31
CA GLY A 225 -42.62 -56.30 -9.73
C GLY A 225 -42.94 -57.79 -9.53
N GLY A 226 -43.49 -58.14 -8.36
CA GLY A 226 -44.05 -59.49 -8.09
C GLY A 226 -43.00 -60.50 -7.64
N VAL A 227 -43.33 -61.33 -6.63
CA VAL A 227 -42.35 -62.22 -5.99
C VAL A 227 -42.98 -63.58 -5.66
N VAL A 228 -42.55 -64.60 -6.40
CA VAL A 228 -42.29 -65.95 -5.85
C VAL A 228 -40.80 -65.98 -5.54
N MET A 229 -40.44 -66.36 -4.32
CA MET A 229 -39.07 -66.55 -3.90
C MET A 229 -38.95 -67.91 -3.21
N LEU A 230 -38.12 -68.78 -3.77
CA LEU A 230 -37.65 -69.97 -3.08
C LEU A 230 -36.69 -69.55 -1.96
N THR A 231 -36.75 -70.19 -0.79
CA THR A 231 -35.74 -69.94 0.26
C THR A 231 -34.35 -70.46 -0.10
N LYS A 232 -34.26 -71.31 -1.14
CA LYS A 232 -33.02 -71.88 -1.69
C LYS A 232 -33.30 -72.38 -3.11
N ASN A 233 -32.62 -71.81 -4.10
CA ASN A 233 -32.90 -72.03 -5.53
C ASN A 233 -32.03 -73.15 -6.14
N GLU A 234 -30.94 -73.56 -5.48
CA GLU A 234 -30.11 -74.68 -5.92
C GLU A 234 -29.89 -75.70 -4.80
N TYR A 235 -30.02 -76.98 -5.13
CA TYR A 235 -29.66 -78.10 -4.25
C TYR A 235 -28.60 -78.99 -4.90
N PHE A 236 -27.40 -78.97 -4.33
CA PHE A 236 -26.34 -79.93 -4.60
C PHE A 236 -26.57 -81.19 -3.74
N ILE A 237 -26.80 -82.32 -4.40
CA ILE A 237 -27.12 -83.61 -3.78
C ILE A 237 -25.99 -84.60 -4.11
N SER A 238 -25.64 -85.48 -3.16
CA SER A 238 -24.67 -86.56 -3.39
C SER A 238 -25.17 -87.59 -4.41
N ASP A 239 -24.33 -88.58 -4.75
CA ASP A 239 -24.67 -89.78 -5.51
C ASP A 239 -25.80 -90.64 -4.89
N LYS A 240 -26.22 -90.35 -3.64
CA LYS A 240 -27.17 -91.14 -2.84
C LYS A 240 -28.54 -90.50 -2.72
N GLU A 241 -29.54 -91.33 -2.45
CA GLU A 241 -30.92 -90.90 -2.23
C GLU A 241 -31.03 -89.85 -1.12
N GLN A 242 -31.79 -88.77 -1.39
CA GLN A 242 -32.04 -87.71 -0.43
C GLN A 242 -33.43 -87.10 -0.62
N THR A 243 -34.13 -86.83 0.47
CA THR A 243 -35.36 -86.00 0.45
C THR A 243 -35.00 -84.55 0.79
N ILE A 244 -35.49 -83.59 0.00
CA ILE A 244 -35.33 -82.16 0.22
C ILE A 244 -36.66 -81.49 0.57
N ALA A 245 -36.60 -80.46 1.41
CA ALA A 245 -37.73 -79.59 1.74
C ALA A 245 -37.51 -78.21 1.12
N VAL A 246 -38.53 -77.64 0.51
CA VAL A 246 -38.46 -76.38 -0.25
C VAL A 246 -39.55 -75.46 0.28
N ASP A 247 -39.16 -74.47 1.08
CA ASP A 247 -40.06 -73.42 1.56
C ASP A 247 -40.24 -72.35 0.47
N ILE A 248 -41.49 -72.02 0.19
CA ILE A 248 -41.90 -71.14 -0.92
C ILE A 248 -42.60 -69.92 -0.32
N LYS A 249 -42.05 -68.74 -0.56
CA LYS A 249 -42.69 -67.46 -0.20
C LYS A 249 -43.24 -66.82 -1.46
N SER A 250 -44.56 -66.80 -1.56
CA SER A 250 -45.30 -66.19 -2.66
C SER A 250 -46.36 -65.24 -2.13
N ASN A 251 -46.60 -64.12 -2.80
CA ASN A 251 -47.78 -63.28 -2.59
C ASN A 251 -48.92 -63.55 -3.60
N PHE A 252 -48.80 -64.61 -4.41
CA PHE A 252 -49.82 -65.09 -5.35
C PHE A 252 -49.96 -66.63 -5.36
N ASN A 253 -51.02 -67.15 -5.99
CA ASN A 253 -51.23 -68.60 -6.16
C ASN A 253 -50.30 -69.15 -7.26
N PHE A 254 -49.33 -69.98 -6.88
CA PHE A 254 -48.37 -70.60 -7.80
C PHE A 254 -48.77 -72.02 -8.20
N GLU A 255 -48.31 -72.48 -9.36
CA GLU A 255 -48.32 -73.88 -9.80
C GLU A 255 -46.88 -74.41 -9.94
N VAL A 256 -46.74 -75.74 -9.94
CA VAL A 256 -45.44 -76.42 -10.02
C VAL A 256 -45.36 -77.26 -11.29
N LYS A 257 -44.39 -76.98 -12.14
CA LYS A 257 -44.03 -77.81 -13.29
C LYS A 257 -42.88 -78.74 -12.92
N MET A 258 -43.19 -80.02 -12.79
CA MET A 258 -42.19 -81.07 -12.56
C MET A 258 -41.35 -81.30 -13.83
N PRO A 259 -40.04 -81.59 -13.69
CA PRO A 259 -39.21 -82.05 -14.80
C PRO A 259 -39.65 -83.44 -15.28
N ASN A 260 -39.44 -83.72 -16.57
CA ASN A 260 -39.72 -85.03 -17.17
C ASN A 260 -38.54 -85.99 -16.95
N VAL A 261 -38.26 -86.30 -15.68
CA VAL A 261 -37.22 -87.26 -15.25
C VAL A 261 -37.81 -88.22 -14.21
N ASP A 262 -37.28 -89.44 -14.17
CA ASP A 262 -37.73 -90.52 -13.28
C ASP A 262 -37.10 -90.47 -11.88
N TRP A 263 -35.97 -89.77 -11.72
CA TRP A 263 -35.21 -89.68 -10.47
C TRP A 263 -35.62 -88.55 -9.51
N ILE A 264 -36.66 -87.77 -9.83
CA ILE A 264 -37.23 -86.73 -8.97
C ILE A 264 -38.73 -86.98 -8.81
N SER A 265 -39.21 -87.11 -7.57
CA SER A 265 -40.64 -87.33 -7.28
C SER A 265 -41.13 -86.48 -6.11
N ILE A 266 -42.46 -86.27 -6.02
CA ILE A 266 -43.09 -85.54 -4.92
C ILE A 266 -43.39 -86.50 -3.77
N ALA A 267 -43.01 -86.14 -2.54
CA ALA A 267 -43.27 -86.97 -1.36
C ALA A 267 -44.78 -87.03 -1.03
N PRO A 268 -45.32 -88.19 -0.58
CA PRO A 268 -46.73 -88.30 -0.19
C PRO A 268 -47.08 -87.40 0.99
N SER A 269 -48.16 -86.63 0.90
CA SER A 269 -48.57 -85.69 1.95
C SER A 269 -49.13 -86.41 3.18
N THR A 270 -48.63 -86.02 4.36
CA THR A 270 -49.20 -86.41 5.66
C THR A 270 -50.04 -85.27 6.23
N LYS A 271 -51.01 -85.57 7.11
CA LYS A 271 -51.99 -84.60 7.66
C LYS A 271 -51.40 -83.46 8.53
N SER A 272 -50.07 -83.29 8.57
CA SER A 272 -49.37 -82.32 9.41
C SER A 272 -48.47 -81.34 8.62
N MET A 273 -48.59 -81.27 7.30
CA MET A 273 -47.68 -80.51 6.43
C MET A 273 -48.29 -79.18 5.96
N SER A 274 -47.49 -78.11 5.95
CA SER A 274 -47.86 -76.75 5.54
C SER A 274 -48.07 -76.65 4.02
N SER A 275 -48.99 -75.79 3.57
CA SER A 275 -49.18 -75.47 2.16
C SER A 275 -48.06 -74.63 1.52
N HIS A 276 -47.05 -74.23 2.31
CA HIS A 276 -45.94 -73.37 1.89
C HIS A 276 -44.58 -74.09 1.84
N THR A 277 -44.55 -75.41 2.09
CA THR A 277 -43.34 -76.23 2.03
C THR A 277 -43.60 -77.48 1.19
N LEU A 278 -42.87 -77.63 0.08
CA LEU A 278 -42.96 -78.82 -0.79
C LEU A 278 -41.75 -79.72 -0.61
N TYR A 279 -41.97 -81.03 -0.68
CA TYR A 279 -40.98 -82.06 -0.38
C TYR A 279 -40.76 -82.95 -1.59
N TYR A 280 -39.50 -83.09 -1.99
CA TYR A 280 -39.09 -83.85 -3.17
C TYR A 280 -38.12 -84.97 -2.78
N ILE A 281 -38.34 -86.16 -3.31
CA ILE A 281 -37.47 -87.33 -3.14
C ILE A 281 -36.59 -87.45 -4.38
N ILE A 282 -35.28 -87.48 -4.17
CA ILE A 282 -34.24 -87.50 -5.19
C ILE A 282 -33.55 -88.86 -5.13
N SER A 283 -33.72 -89.69 -6.16
CA SER A 283 -33.15 -91.06 -6.22
C SER A 283 -31.62 -91.05 -6.46
N PRO A 284 -30.88 -92.13 -6.13
CA PRO A 284 -29.41 -92.22 -6.29
C PRO A 284 -28.92 -92.09 -7.75
N ASN A 285 -27.74 -91.50 -7.95
CA ASN A 285 -27.05 -91.36 -9.23
C ASN A 285 -25.82 -92.26 -9.27
N GLU A 286 -25.98 -93.46 -9.85
CA GLU A 286 -24.86 -94.42 -10.00
C GLU A 286 -24.00 -94.16 -11.26
N GLU A 287 -24.31 -93.11 -12.03
CA GLU A 287 -23.60 -92.74 -13.25
C GLU A 287 -22.34 -91.88 -12.99
N TYR A 288 -21.41 -91.90 -13.95
CA TYR A 288 -20.15 -91.16 -13.88
C TYR A 288 -20.25 -89.69 -14.29
N ASP A 289 -21.41 -89.27 -14.83
CA ASP A 289 -21.71 -87.88 -15.18
C ASP A 289 -22.70 -87.28 -14.17
N SER A 290 -22.57 -85.97 -13.91
CA SER A 290 -23.47 -85.25 -13.01
C SER A 290 -24.80 -85.01 -13.72
N ARG A 291 -25.91 -85.34 -13.07
CA ARG A 291 -27.25 -85.10 -13.62
C ARG A 291 -27.91 -83.92 -12.93
N GLU A 292 -28.50 -83.04 -13.74
CA GLU A 292 -29.25 -81.89 -13.25
C GLU A 292 -30.67 -81.86 -13.82
N SER A 293 -31.59 -81.29 -13.05
CA SER A 293 -32.95 -81.00 -13.51
C SER A 293 -33.56 -79.84 -12.76
N GLU A 294 -34.63 -79.27 -13.32
CA GLU A 294 -35.23 -78.03 -12.85
C GLU A 294 -36.71 -78.22 -12.55
N ILE A 295 -37.14 -77.79 -11.36
CA ILE A 295 -38.56 -77.70 -10.97
C ILE A 295 -38.95 -76.22 -11.03
N ILE A 296 -39.97 -75.88 -11.83
CA ILE A 296 -40.35 -74.47 -12.07
C ILE A 296 -41.64 -74.15 -11.31
N PHE A 297 -41.62 -73.08 -10.52
CA PHE A 297 -42.73 -72.57 -9.71
C PHE A 297 -43.21 -71.27 -10.33
N TYR A 298 -44.44 -71.21 -10.87
CA TYR A 298 -44.88 -70.10 -11.72
C TYR A 298 -46.31 -69.64 -11.40
N ASP A 299 -46.63 -68.37 -11.71
CA ASP A 299 -48.01 -67.88 -11.69
C ASP A 299 -48.82 -68.49 -12.85
N LYS A 300 -49.92 -69.17 -12.52
CA LYS A 300 -50.91 -69.67 -13.50
C LYS A 300 -51.41 -68.56 -14.44
N SER A 301 -51.42 -67.32 -13.97
CA SER A 301 -51.91 -66.12 -14.66
C SER A 301 -50.83 -65.42 -15.50
N ASN A 302 -49.54 -65.61 -15.18
CA ASN A 302 -48.41 -65.02 -15.88
C ASN A 302 -47.15 -65.89 -15.75
N VAL A 303 -46.94 -66.79 -16.71
CA VAL A 303 -45.77 -67.71 -16.77
C VAL A 303 -44.40 -67.03 -16.84
N LYS A 304 -44.31 -65.70 -16.97
CA LYS A 304 -43.03 -64.96 -16.83
C LYS A 304 -42.63 -64.71 -15.37
N LEU A 305 -43.59 -64.78 -14.44
CA LEU A 305 -43.34 -64.72 -13.00
C LEU A 305 -43.13 -66.15 -12.50
N ALA A 306 -41.88 -66.61 -12.58
CA ALA A 306 -41.48 -67.93 -12.17
C ALA A 306 -40.12 -67.91 -11.46
N ASP A 307 -39.98 -68.76 -10.44
CA ASP A 307 -38.69 -69.10 -9.83
C ASP A 307 -38.40 -70.58 -10.08
N THR A 308 -37.13 -70.93 -10.21
CA THR A 308 -36.68 -72.26 -10.66
C THR A 308 -35.76 -72.88 -9.62
N LEU A 309 -36.14 -74.06 -9.15
CA LEU A 309 -35.31 -74.90 -8.30
C LEU A 309 -34.45 -75.80 -9.16
N LYS A 310 -33.14 -75.55 -9.19
CA LYS A 310 -32.18 -76.43 -9.84
C LYS A 310 -31.70 -77.50 -8.86
N ILE A 311 -31.83 -78.76 -9.23
CA ILE A 311 -31.31 -79.90 -8.47
C ILE A 311 -30.15 -80.48 -9.26
N ILE A 312 -28.94 -80.38 -8.70
CA ILE A 312 -27.70 -80.89 -9.29
C ILE A 312 -27.27 -82.08 -8.43
N GLN A 313 -27.43 -83.28 -8.97
CA GLN A 313 -26.92 -84.49 -8.32
C GLN A 313 -25.52 -84.78 -8.84
N ALA A 314 -24.56 -84.79 -7.92
CA ALA A 314 -23.15 -84.87 -8.25
C ALA A 314 -22.81 -86.14 -9.03
N GLN A 315 -21.82 -86.00 -9.91
CA GLN A 315 -21.07 -87.13 -10.44
C GLN A 315 -20.27 -87.82 -9.33
N LYS A 316 -19.87 -89.05 -9.61
CA LYS A 316 -18.72 -89.66 -8.94
C LYS A 316 -17.47 -88.79 -9.18
N ASP A 317 -16.82 -88.36 -8.10
CA ASP A 317 -15.55 -87.60 -8.06
C ASP A 317 -15.56 -86.13 -8.59
N ALA A 318 -15.74 -85.15 -7.68
CA ALA A 318 -15.84 -83.69 -7.92
C ALA A 318 -15.09 -82.81 -6.88
N ILE A 319 -14.71 -81.58 -7.27
CA ILE A 319 -14.10 -80.51 -6.44
C ILE A 319 -14.81 -79.17 -6.76
N ILE A 320 -15.27 -78.42 -5.74
CA ILE A 320 -15.98 -77.14 -5.90
C ILE A 320 -15.43 -76.10 -4.92
N ILE A 321 -15.08 -74.90 -5.40
CA ILE A 321 -14.60 -73.77 -4.58
C ILE A 321 -15.71 -72.74 -4.34
N SER A 322 -15.91 -72.30 -3.08
CA SER A 322 -17.01 -71.41 -2.69
C SER A 322 -16.85 -69.94 -3.10
N LYS A 323 -15.62 -69.41 -3.15
CA LYS A 323 -15.31 -68.04 -3.60
C LYS A 323 -14.04 -68.04 -4.45
N LYS A 324 -14.15 -67.50 -5.66
CA LYS A 324 -13.11 -67.64 -6.71
C LYS A 324 -12.24 -66.41 -6.94
N GLU A 325 -12.54 -65.27 -6.29
CA GLU A 325 -11.78 -64.03 -6.48
C GLU A 325 -11.52 -63.31 -5.14
N TYR A 326 -10.29 -62.85 -4.95
CA TYR A 326 -9.84 -62.10 -3.78
C TYR A 326 -8.99 -60.90 -4.22
N GLU A 327 -9.29 -59.74 -3.64
CA GLU A 327 -8.41 -58.57 -3.67
C GLU A 327 -7.93 -58.29 -2.24
N VAL A 328 -6.63 -58.02 -2.08
CA VAL A 328 -6.00 -57.75 -0.78
C VAL A 328 -5.05 -56.55 -0.86
N ASN A 329 -4.85 -55.88 0.27
CA ASN A 329 -3.94 -54.74 0.36
C ASN A 329 -2.46 -55.16 0.26
N SER A 330 -1.58 -54.16 0.23
CA SER A 330 -0.12 -54.33 0.11
C SER A 330 0.50 -55.15 1.24
N LYS A 331 -0.07 -55.16 2.44
CA LYS A 331 0.47 -55.85 3.63
C LYS A 331 0.35 -57.37 3.55
N GLU A 332 0.94 -58.06 4.51
CA GLU A 332 0.72 -59.49 4.70
C GLU A 332 -0.77 -59.77 5.03
N ASN A 333 -1.39 -60.68 4.28
CA ASN A 333 -2.78 -61.08 4.44
C ASN A 333 -2.89 -62.61 4.51
N THR A 334 -3.94 -63.12 5.15
CA THR A 334 -4.34 -64.53 5.02
C THR A 334 -5.75 -64.59 4.46
N ILE A 335 -5.95 -65.31 3.36
CA ILE A 335 -7.27 -65.56 2.77
C ILE A 335 -7.71 -66.99 3.06
N GLU A 336 -9.00 -67.16 3.39
CA GLU A 336 -9.65 -68.46 3.49
C GLU A 336 -10.77 -68.62 2.46
N PHE A 337 -10.89 -69.82 1.88
CA PHE A 337 -12.01 -70.24 1.06
C PHE A 337 -12.37 -71.70 1.32
N GLU A 338 -13.63 -72.06 1.09
CA GLU A 338 -14.11 -73.43 1.24
C GLU A 338 -13.98 -74.22 -0.06
N VAL A 339 -13.54 -75.46 0.08
CA VAL A 339 -13.40 -76.46 -0.97
C VAL A 339 -14.24 -77.68 -0.57
N ASN A 340 -15.36 -77.86 -1.27
CA ASN A 340 -16.22 -79.03 -1.13
C ASN A 340 -15.75 -80.09 -2.11
N SER A 341 -15.36 -81.27 -1.62
CA SER A 341 -14.91 -82.38 -2.47
C SER A 341 -15.19 -83.74 -1.84
N ASN A 342 -15.42 -84.74 -2.69
CA ASN A 342 -15.48 -86.16 -2.36
C ASN A 342 -14.16 -86.90 -2.69
N ILE A 343 -13.10 -86.20 -3.12
CA ILE A 343 -11.81 -86.77 -3.56
C ILE A 343 -10.59 -86.00 -3.00
N ASP A 344 -9.43 -86.66 -2.96
CA ASP A 344 -8.19 -86.10 -2.39
C ASP A 344 -7.58 -85.03 -3.32
N PHE A 345 -7.60 -83.75 -2.93
CA PHE A 345 -7.06 -82.63 -3.70
C PHE A 345 -5.73 -82.06 -3.17
N LYS A 346 -5.05 -81.26 -3.98
CA LYS A 346 -3.84 -80.49 -3.64
C LYS A 346 -3.91 -79.05 -4.16
N VAL A 347 -3.30 -78.13 -3.43
CA VAL A 347 -3.12 -76.73 -3.86
C VAL A 347 -1.90 -76.61 -4.79
N SER A 348 -2.05 -75.91 -5.90
CA SER A 348 -1.05 -75.73 -6.96
C SER A 348 -0.86 -74.25 -7.25
N ILE A 349 0.18 -73.65 -6.66
CA ILE A 349 0.54 -72.24 -6.83
C ILE A 349 1.51 -72.08 -8.02
N PRO A 350 1.30 -71.12 -8.96
CA PRO A 350 2.23 -70.87 -10.05
C PRO A 350 3.64 -70.46 -9.58
N SER A 351 4.68 -70.84 -10.31
CA SER A 351 6.09 -70.51 -9.97
C SER A 351 6.37 -69.00 -9.89
N ALA A 352 5.67 -68.18 -10.67
CA ALA A 352 5.75 -66.71 -10.56
C ALA A 352 5.11 -66.16 -9.26
N ALA A 353 4.16 -66.90 -8.68
CA ALA A 353 3.43 -66.51 -7.47
C ALA A 353 4.00 -67.14 -6.18
N SER A 354 4.76 -68.23 -6.28
CA SER A 354 5.32 -68.96 -5.13
C SER A 354 6.34 -68.17 -4.28
N LYS A 355 6.71 -66.95 -4.70
CA LYS A 355 7.51 -66.02 -3.90
C LYS A 355 6.68 -65.19 -2.91
N TRP A 356 5.36 -65.12 -3.12
CA TRP A 356 4.47 -64.25 -2.34
C TRP A 356 3.12 -64.87 -1.97
N ILE A 357 2.81 -66.08 -2.46
CA ILE A 357 1.68 -66.89 -2.01
C ILE A 357 2.22 -68.21 -1.43
N GLU A 358 1.85 -68.51 -0.20
CA GLU A 358 2.18 -69.72 0.53
C GLU A 358 0.89 -70.44 0.95
N ASN A 359 0.80 -71.75 0.71
CA ASN A 359 -0.31 -72.56 1.22
C ASN A 359 0.04 -73.05 2.64
N ILE A 360 -0.66 -72.53 3.65
CA ILE A 360 -0.44 -72.85 5.07
C ILE A 360 -1.48 -73.83 5.63
N THR A 361 -2.27 -74.47 4.76
CA THR A 361 -3.34 -75.41 5.15
C THR A 361 -2.78 -76.70 5.76
N THR A 362 -3.09 -76.97 7.03
CA THR A 362 -2.80 -78.25 7.71
C THR A 362 -3.91 -79.27 7.44
N ILE A 363 -3.58 -80.40 6.79
CA ILE A 363 -4.55 -81.39 6.31
C ILE A 363 -4.79 -82.51 7.35
N GLN A 364 -6.05 -82.92 7.54
CA GLN A 364 -6.41 -84.31 7.89
C GLN A 364 -7.48 -84.85 6.95
N THR A 365 -7.37 -86.15 6.66
CA THR A 365 -8.27 -86.97 5.83
C THR A 365 -9.47 -87.46 6.67
N ARG A 366 -10.54 -88.09 6.17
CA ARG A 366 -10.89 -88.64 4.85
C ARG A 366 -12.42 -88.71 4.78
N GLY A 367 -13.07 -87.96 3.89
CA GLY A 367 -14.54 -87.95 3.80
C GLY A 367 -15.10 -86.70 3.11
N LEU A 368 -16.39 -86.74 2.76
CA LEU A 368 -17.08 -85.68 2.04
C LEU A 368 -17.49 -84.57 3.02
N ILE A 369 -16.56 -83.65 3.29
CA ILE A 369 -16.72 -82.50 4.19
C ILE A 369 -16.31 -81.19 3.49
N SER A 370 -16.80 -80.05 3.96
CA SER A 370 -16.26 -78.74 3.55
C SER A 370 -14.86 -78.57 4.14
N HIS A 371 -13.86 -78.34 3.29
CA HIS A 371 -12.48 -78.09 3.69
C HIS A 371 -12.18 -76.60 3.60
N LYS A 372 -11.50 -76.01 4.58
CA LYS A 372 -10.96 -74.65 4.44
C LYS A 372 -9.52 -74.69 3.92
N VAL A 373 -9.25 -73.95 2.85
CA VAL A 373 -7.89 -73.70 2.36
C VAL A 373 -7.45 -72.32 2.82
N TYR A 374 -6.27 -72.26 3.44
CA TYR A 374 -5.62 -71.06 3.94
C TYR A 374 -4.41 -70.71 3.08
N LEU A 375 -4.45 -69.56 2.42
CA LEU A 375 -3.30 -69.02 1.69
C LEU A 375 -2.78 -67.77 2.41
N LYS A 376 -1.52 -67.82 2.81
CA LYS A 376 -0.77 -66.66 3.27
C LYS A 376 -0.27 -65.90 2.04
N ILE A 377 -0.57 -64.61 2.00
CA ILE A 377 -0.17 -63.66 0.97
C ILE A 377 0.86 -62.73 1.61
N ASN A 378 2.13 -62.84 1.22
CA ASN A 378 3.20 -62.01 1.77
C ASN A 378 3.04 -60.54 1.34
N GLU A 379 3.70 -59.63 2.04
CA GLU A 379 3.71 -58.20 1.73
C GLU A 379 4.24 -57.89 0.32
N ASN A 380 3.61 -56.93 -0.36
CA ASN A 380 4.04 -56.34 -1.62
C ASN A 380 4.69 -54.99 -1.36
N THR A 381 6.01 -54.96 -1.28
CA THR A 381 6.81 -53.74 -1.02
C THR A 381 7.01 -52.85 -2.25
N SER A 382 6.30 -53.09 -3.36
CA SER A 382 6.40 -52.30 -4.59
C SER A 382 5.13 -51.48 -4.83
N THR A 383 5.23 -50.35 -5.54
CA THR A 383 4.08 -49.48 -5.87
C THR A 383 3.16 -50.05 -6.96
N TYR A 384 3.52 -51.18 -7.58
CA TYR A 384 2.72 -51.85 -8.60
C TYR A 384 1.93 -53.02 -7.99
N GLY A 385 0.67 -53.18 -8.42
CA GLY A 385 -0.13 -54.34 -8.07
C GLY A 385 0.40 -55.63 -8.71
N ARG A 386 0.15 -56.77 -8.08
CA ARG A 386 0.53 -58.12 -8.56
C ARG A 386 -0.64 -59.09 -8.41
N SER A 387 -0.77 -60.06 -9.33
CA SER A 387 -1.87 -61.02 -9.29
C SER A 387 -1.48 -62.43 -9.72
N ALA A 388 -2.28 -63.43 -9.33
CA ALA A 388 -2.03 -64.84 -9.61
C ALA A 388 -3.34 -65.66 -9.65
N LYS A 389 -3.30 -66.82 -10.32
CA LYS A 389 -4.36 -67.85 -10.25
C LYS A 389 -3.82 -69.10 -9.55
N VAL A 390 -4.37 -69.43 -8.38
CA VAL A 390 -4.03 -70.63 -7.61
C VAL A 390 -5.02 -71.74 -7.96
N ALA A 391 -4.53 -72.92 -8.31
CA ALA A 391 -5.36 -74.04 -8.73
C ALA A 391 -5.51 -75.08 -7.62
N ILE A 392 -6.74 -75.56 -7.40
CA ILE A 392 -7.05 -76.72 -6.57
C ILE A 392 -7.23 -77.90 -7.52
N LYS A 393 -6.37 -78.91 -7.42
CA LYS A 393 -6.30 -80.04 -8.37
C LYS A 393 -6.50 -81.36 -7.66
N HIS A 394 -7.20 -82.31 -8.30
CA HIS A 394 -7.21 -83.68 -7.82
C HIS A 394 -5.78 -84.27 -7.82
N THR A 395 -5.49 -85.19 -6.89
CA THR A 395 -4.17 -85.79 -6.75
C THR A 395 -3.85 -86.80 -7.86
N GLN A 396 -4.87 -87.44 -8.46
CA GLN A 396 -4.70 -88.56 -9.40
C GLN A 396 -5.36 -88.36 -10.79
N SER A 397 -6.12 -87.28 -11.01
CA SER A 397 -6.77 -86.98 -12.30
C SER A 397 -6.72 -85.48 -12.63
N ASN A 398 -7.19 -85.10 -13.81
CA ASN A 398 -7.10 -83.72 -14.31
C ASN A 398 -8.14 -82.74 -13.74
N VAL A 399 -9.05 -83.18 -12.85
CA VAL A 399 -10.08 -82.32 -12.24
C VAL A 399 -9.40 -81.15 -11.50
N THR A 400 -9.78 -79.92 -11.84
CA THR A 400 -9.16 -78.68 -11.36
C THR A 400 -10.19 -77.55 -11.28
N ASP A 401 -10.12 -76.74 -10.22
CA ASP A 401 -10.80 -75.43 -10.11
C ASP A 401 -9.77 -74.36 -9.66
N THR A 402 -10.07 -73.06 -9.76
CA THR A 402 -9.09 -71.97 -9.52
C THR A 402 -9.63 -70.78 -8.75
N VAL A 403 -8.76 -70.18 -7.93
CA VAL A 403 -8.95 -68.88 -7.26
C VAL A 403 -8.02 -67.83 -7.86
N PHE A 404 -8.54 -66.67 -8.24
CA PHE A 404 -7.78 -65.49 -8.62
C PHE A 404 -7.52 -64.59 -7.41
N ILE A 405 -6.28 -64.10 -7.30
CA ILE A 405 -5.83 -63.27 -6.18
C ILE A 405 -5.13 -62.05 -6.78
N SER A 406 -5.60 -60.86 -6.43
CA SER A 406 -5.01 -59.56 -6.74
C SER A 406 -4.48 -58.94 -5.45
N GLN A 407 -3.26 -58.41 -5.46
CA GLN A 407 -2.66 -57.70 -4.34
C GLN A 407 -2.21 -56.31 -4.80
N LEU A 408 -2.66 -55.27 -4.10
CA LEU A 408 -2.30 -53.88 -4.39
C LEU A 408 -0.81 -53.60 -4.14
N GLY A 409 -0.31 -52.52 -4.73
CA GLY A 409 1.02 -51.98 -4.42
C GLY A 409 1.01 -51.15 -3.13
N VAL A 410 2.19 -50.85 -2.57
CA VAL A 410 2.34 -49.88 -1.48
C VAL A 410 1.80 -48.52 -1.94
N PRO A 411 0.95 -47.85 -1.16
CA PRO A 411 0.54 -46.48 -1.40
C PRO A 411 1.73 -45.53 -1.56
N SER A 412 1.70 -44.66 -2.56
CA SER A 412 2.75 -43.71 -2.89
C SER A 412 2.17 -42.34 -3.18
N LEU A 413 2.67 -41.31 -2.50
CA LEU A 413 2.35 -39.90 -2.73
C LEU A 413 3.63 -39.16 -3.08
N SER A 414 3.71 -38.57 -4.27
CA SER A 414 4.91 -37.89 -4.76
C SER A 414 4.55 -36.53 -5.38
N PRO A 415 4.51 -35.44 -4.59
CA PRO A 415 4.32 -34.09 -5.11
C PRO A 415 5.55 -33.63 -5.91
N SER A 416 5.36 -32.75 -6.89
CA SER A 416 6.41 -32.28 -7.80
C SER A 416 7.49 -31.43 -7.13
N SER A 417 7.16 -30.77 -6.02
CA SER A 417 8.11 -30.17 -5.08
C SER A 417 7.66 -30.43 -3.64
N LYS A 418 8.62 -30.40 -2.71
CA LYS A 418 8.35 -30.36 -1.25
C LYS A 418 8.25 -28.94 -0.70
N THR A 419 8.75 -27.94 -1.41
CA THR A 419 8.74 -26.53 -0.98
C THR A 419 8.27 -25.64 -2.12
N TYR A 420 7.36 -24.72 -1.81
CA TYR A 420 6.84 -23.70 -2.72
C TYR A 420 7.08 -22.33 -2.08
N HIS A 421 7.78 -21.44 -2.80
CA HIS A 421 8.03 -20.08 -2.33
C HIS A 421 7.05 -19.11 -3.01
N THR A 422 6.51 -18.18 -2.25
CA THR A 422 5.58 -17.15 -2.75
C THR A 422 5.85 -15.79 -2.12
N TYR A 423 5.42 -14.74 -2.82
CA TYR A 423 5.66 -13.36 -2.45
C TYR A 423 4.55 -12.82 -1.52
N PRO A 424 4.74 -11.64 -0.90
CA PRO A 424 3.75 -11.05 0.00
C PRO A 424 2.34 -10.93 -0.61
N LYS A 425 2.23 -10.62 -1.90
CA LYS A 425 0.93 -10.56 -2.61
C LYS A 425 0.12 -11.86 -2.57
N GLY A 426 0.77 -13.01 -2.37
CA GLY A 426 0.13 -14.32 -2.43
C GLY A 426 -0.25 -14.72 -3.86
N GLY A 427 -1.38 -15.40 -4.02
CA GLY A 427 -1.87 -15.92 -5.31
C GLY A 427 -2.04 -17.44 -5.31
N GLU A 428 -2.28 -18.02 -6.48
CA GLU A 428 -2.45 -19.48 -6.64
C GLU A 428 -1.08 -20.19 -6.75
N ILE A 429 -0.95 -21.32 -6.04
CA ILE A 429 0.11 -22.31 -6.28
C ILE A 429 -0.52 -23.61 -6.77
N SER A 430 0.14 -24.29 -7.71
CA SER A 430 -0.33 -25.58 -8.26
C SER A 430 0.71 -26.67 -8.00
N VAL A 431 0.26 -27.76 -7.38
CA VAL A 431 1.08 -28.89 -6.94
C VAL A 431 0.70 -30.12 -7.74
N SER A 432 1.50 -30.47 -8.76
CA SER A 432 1.32 -31.73 -9.48
C SER A 432 1.70 -32.90 -8.55
N LEU A 433 0.79 -33.86 -8.39
CA LEU A 433 0.96 -35.04 -7.54
C LEU A 433 1.03 -36.29 -8.43
N THR A 434 2.01 -37.16 -8.18
CA THR A 434 2.03 -38.52 -8.76
C THR A 434 1.65 -39.51 -7.68
N THR A 435 0.57 -40.27 -7.90
CA THR A 435 0.01 -41.22 -6.92
C THR A 435 -0.49 -42.51 -7.57
N ASN A 436 -0.51 -43.60 -6.79
CA ASN A 436 -1.20 -44.86 -7.12
C ASN A 436 -2.40 -45.14 -6.20
N THR A 437 -2.74 -44.20 -5.32
CA THR A 437 -3.76 -44.31 -4.27
C THR A 437 -4.65 -43.07 -4.24
N ASN A 438 -5.86 -43.20 -3.70
CA ASN A 438 -6.68 -42.05 -3.36
C ASN A 438 -6.09 -41.33 -2.14
N TYR A 439 -6.39 -40.04 -1.99
CA TYR A 439 -5.83 -39.20 -0.93
C TYR A 439 -6.81 -38.13 -0.44
N THR A 440 -6.58 -37.67 0.78
CA THR A 440 -7.16 -36.46 1.36
C THR A 440 -6.06 -35.41 1.54
N VAL A 441 -6.46 -34.15 1.72
CA VAL A 441 -5.54 -33.02 1.92
C VAL A 441 -5.96 -32.28 3.18
N GLU A 442 -5.00 -32.02 4.07
CA GLU A 442 -5.17 -31.21 5.28
C GLU A 442 -4.14 -30.08 5.29
N ILE A 443 -4.61 -28.84 5.36
CA ILE A 443 -3.76 -27.66 5.64
C ILE A 443 -3.49 -27.65 7.15
N LEU A 444 -2.24 -27.55 7.61
CA LEU A 444 -1.87 -27.73 9.02
C LEU A 444 -1.75 -26.42 9.80
N GLY A 445 -2.10 -26.47 11.10
CA GLY A 445 -1.90 -25.36 12.05
C GLY A 445 -2.47 -24.02 11.58
N ASP A 446 -1.73 -22.95 11.84
CA ASP A 446 -2.10 -21.56 11.52
C ASP A 446 -2.12 -21.28 10.01
N ALA A 447 -1.63 -22.21 9.17
CA ALA A 447 -1.74 -22.10 7.71
C ALA A 447 -3.20 -22.11 7.23
N LYS A 448 -4.14 -22.63 8.04
CA LYS A 448 -5.59 -22.58 7.78
C LYS A 448 -6.15 -21.15 7.66
N GLU A 449 -5.45 -20.14 8.17
CA GLU A 449 -5.88 -18.73 8.11
C GLU A 449 -5.49 -18.04 6.80
N TRP A 450 -4.52 -18.57 6.05
CA TRP A 450 -3.95 -17.89 4.88
C TRP A 450 -3.62 -18.80 3.68
N ILE A 451 -3.85 -20.11 3.80
CA ILE A 451 -3.89 -21.07 2.68
C ILE A 451 -5.32 -21.60 2.60
N THR A 452 -5.89 -21.62 1.41
CA THR A 452 -7.21 -22.23 1.15
C THR A 452 -7.16 -23.14 -0.07
N GLN A 453 -7.97 -24.20 -0.09
CA GLN A 453 -8.11 -25.09 -1.23
C GLN A 453 -9.48 -24.84 -1.91
N PRO A 454 -9.54 -24.40 -3.17
CA PRO A 454 -10.80 -24.18 -3.87
C PRO A 454 -11.57 -25.48 -4.10
N GLN A 455 -12.90 -25.42 -4.05
CA GLN A 455 -13.77 -26.57 -4.27
C GLN A 455 -13.88 -26.90 -5.77
N THR A 456 -13.09 -27.85 -6.25
CA THR A 456 -13.07 -28.25 -7.67
C THR A 456 -14.22 -29.21 -8.02
N ARG A 457 -15.30 -28.67 -8.61
CA ARG A 457 -16.37 -29.48 -9.21
C ARG A 457 -15.95 -30.01 -10.60
N GLY A 458 -15.14 -31.07 -10.67
CA GLY A 458 -14.97 -31.87 -11.89
C GLY A 458 -13.61 -32.53 -12.12
N PHE A 459 -13.66 -33.85 -12.41
CA PHE A 459 -12.65 -34.76 -12.96
C PHE A 459 -11.20 -34.78 -12.41
N ARG A 460 -10.66 -36.00 -12.28
CA ARG A 460 -9.27 -36.25 -11.86
C ARG A 460 -8.27 -35.77 -12.92
N GLU A 461 -7.62 -34.66 -12.64
CA GLU A 461 -6.19 -34.48 -12.92
C GLU A 461 -5.50 -34.26 -11.58
N ASP A 462 -4.35 -34.90 -11.34
CA ASP A 462 -3.65 -34.85 -10.05
C ASP A 462 -2.84 -33.54 -9.90
N ILE A 463 -3.53 -32.40 -9.95
CA ILE A 463 -3.00 -31.07 -9.65
C ILE A 463 -3.78 -30.49 -8.48
N LEU A 464 -3.10 -30.26 -7.36
CA LEU A 464 -3.68 -29.61 -6.19
C LEU A 464 -3.41 -28.11 -6.28
N SER A 465 -4.46 -27.32 -6.53
CA SER A 465 -4.39 -25.86 -6.42
C SER A 465 -4.63 -25.41 -4.99
N PHE A 466 -3.85 -24.43 -4.53
CA PHE A 466 -4.04 -23.73 -3.26
C PHE A 466 -3.94 -22.22 -3.48
N PHE A 467 -4.86 -21.46 -2.89
CA PHE A 467 -4.82 -20.01 -2.89
C PHE A 467 -4.17 -19.49 -1.60
N ILE A 468 -3.13 -18.68 -1.77
CA ILE A 468 -2.34 -18.06 -0.71
C ILE A 468 -2.79 -16.61 -0.54
N SER A 469 -3.27 -16.26 0.65
CA SER A 469 -3.65 -14.90 1.01
C SER A 469 -2.43 -13.97 1.07
N GLU A 470 -2.68 -12.65 0.97
CA GLU A 470 -1.64 -11.64 1.14
C GLU A 470 -0.99 -11.75 2.54
N ASN A 471 0.33 -11.55 2.62
CA ASN A 471 1.07 -11.44 3.87
C ASN A 471 1.28 -9.97 4.25
N ASN A 472 0.81 -9.61 5.44
CA ASN A 472 0.90 -8.28 6.03
C ASN A 472 1.82 -8.25 7.27
N GLY A 473 2.65 -9.30 7.48
CA GLY A 473 3.61 -9.40 8.57
C GLY A 473 4.98 -9.93 8.15
N ASP A 474 5.68 -10.54 9.10
CA ASP A 474 6.97 -11.22 8.89
C ASP A 474 6.86 -12.43 7.94
N LYS A 475 8.00 -12.99 7.52
CA LYS A 475 8.04 -14.22 6.73
C LYS A 475 7.32 -15.35 7.48
N ARG A 476 6.40 -16.04 6.80
CA ARG A 476 5.59 -17.13 7.36
C ARG A 476 5.73 -18.43 6.57
N THR A 477 5.52 -19.55 7.25
CA THR A 477 5.60 -20.89 6.68
C THR A 477 4.36 -21.69 7.03
N GLY A 478 3.78 -22.40 6.06
CA GLY A 478 2.60 -23.23 6.25
C GLY A 478 2.82 -24.61 5.67
N GLU A 479 2.32 -25.63 6.34
CA GLU A 479 2.43 -27.02 5.88
C GLU A 479 1.08 -27.53 5.37
N ILE A 480 1.14 -28.28 4.27
CA ILE A 480 -0.02 -28.96 3.71
C ILE A 480 0.31 -30.44 3.66
N LYS A 481 -0.51 -31.24 4.32
CA LYS A 481 -0.37 -32.68 4.47
C LYS A 481 -1.29 -33.39 3.48
N ILE A 482 -0.72 -34.26 2.68
CA ILE A 482 -1.43 -35.16 1.76
C ILE A 482 -1.37 -36.54 2.38
N ILE A 483 -2.53 -37.17 2.60
CA ILE A 483 -2.67 -38.44 3.32
C ILE A 483 -3.38 -39.43 2.40
N SER A 484 -2.88 -40.65 2.25
CA SER A 484 -3.62 -41.69 1.51
C SER A 484 -4.93 -42.03 2.23
N GLU A 485 -6.03 -42.31 1.51
CA GLU A 485 -7.34 -42.64 2.13
C GLU A 485 -7.31 -43.81 3.13
N ASN A 486 -6.32 -44.70 3.01
CA ASN A 486 -6.10 -45.82 3.93
C ASN A 486 -5.11 -45.54 5.07
N GLU A 487 -4.66 -44.28 5.22
CA GLU A 487 -3.73 -43.78 6.25
C GLU A 487 -2.36 -44.50 6.30
N GLU A 488 -1.98 -45.23 5.25
CA GLU A 488 -0.70 -45.98 5.21
C GLU A 488 0.51 -45.14 4.78
N THR A 489 0.30 -44.00 4.13
CA THR A 489 1.38 -43.09 3.71
C THR A 489 0.94 -41.63 3.78
N GLU A 490 1.89 -40.73 4.02
CA GLU A 490 1.69 -39.29 4.04
C GLU A 490 2.85 -38.56 3.37
N SER A 491 2.56 -37.41 2.77
CA SER A 491 3.55 -36.47 2.25
C SER A 491 3.20 -35.06 2.71
N ILE A 492 4.20 -34.32 3.19
CA ILE A 492 4.07 -32.91 3.57
C ILE A 492 4.74 -32.05 2.51
N ILE A 493 4.08 -30.98 2.11
CA ILE A 493 4.66 -29.86 1.37
C ILE A 493 4.66 -28.60 2.24
N THR A 494 5.68 -27.77 2.09
CA THR A 494 5.84 -26.50 2.80
C THR A 494 5.61 -25.34 1.82
N VAL A 495 4.79 -24.38 2.22
CA VAL A 495 4.65 -23.09 1.54
C VAL A 495 5.38 -22.05 2.39
N GLU A 496 6.41 -21.43 1.82
CA GLU A 496 7.09 -20.28 2.42
C GLU A 496 6.60 -18.99 1.75
N GLN A 497 6.07 -18.06 2.53
CA GLN A 497 5.67 -16.74 2.05
C GLN A 497 6.53 -15.65 2.68
N GLU A 498 7.19 -14.87 1.83
CA GLU A 498 8.08 -13.78 2.24
C GLU A 498 7.33 -12.65 2.98
N SER A 499 8.07 -11.83 3.73
CA SER A 499 7.53 -10.64 4.41
C SER A 499 7.19 -9.52 3.44
N TYR A 500 6.19 -8.71 3.77
CA TYR A 500 5.86 -7.47 3.03
C TYR A 500 7.02 -6.46 2.99
N ILE A 501 8.01 -6.61 3.87
CA ILE A 501 9.23 -5.82 3.92
C ILE A 501 10.25 -6.42 2.95
N HIS A 502 10.71 -5.63 1.99
CA HIS A 502 11.86 -5.97 1.17
C HIS A 502 13.16 -5.49 1.82
N GLU A 503 14.09 -6.40 2.12
CA GLU A 503 15.42 -6.05 2.62
C GLU A 503 16.38 -5.68 1.49
N GLY A 504 16.99 -4.49 1.56
CA GLY A 504 17.92 -3.97 0.56
C GLY A 504 17.27 -3.11 -0.53
N ASN A 505 18.05 -2.82 -1.57
CA ASN A 505 17.68 -1.86 -2.62
C ASN A 505 16.95 -2.55 -3.79
N ILE A 506 15.87 -1.93 -4.27
CA ILE A 506 15.16 -2.32 -5.50
C ILE A 506 15.58 -1.37 -6.63
N SER A 507 16.16 -1.91 -7.70
CA SER A 507 16.39 -1.17 -8.95
C SER A 507 15.46 -1.68 -10.05
N ILE A 508 14.55 -0.82 -10.49
CA ILE A 508 13.59 -1.03 -11.56
C ILE A 508 14.17 -0.42 -12.84
N ARG A 509 14.34 -1.26 -13.86
CA ARG A 509 14.83 -0.84 -15.19
C ARG A 509 13.86 -1.38 -16.23
N GLY A 510 13.04 -0.49 -16.77
CA GLY A 510 11.99 -0.85 -17.71
C GLY A 510 10.67 -1.28 -17.07
N ASN A 511 9.61 -1.30 -17.88
CA ASN A 511 8.25 -1.58 -17.43
C ASN A 511 8.07 -3.06 -17.04
N GLN A 512 8.76 -4.02 -17.68
CA GLN A 512 8.69 -5.42 -17.25
C GLN A 512 9.12 -5.58 -15.79
N LYS A 513 10.23 -4.93 -15.40
CA LYS A 513 10.72 -5.04 -14.02
C LYS A 513 9.80 -4.35 -13.02
N LEU A 514 9.11 -3.29 -13.45
CA LEU A 514 8.10 -2.61 -12.65
C LEU A 514 6.90 -3.52 -12.34
N GLN A 515 6.40 -4.25 -13.34
CA GLN A 515 5.35 -5.27 -13.15
C GLN A 515 5.80 -6.36 -12.18
N GLU A 516 7.00 -6.94 -12.37
CA GLU A 516 7.56 -7.97 -11.48
C GLU A 516 7.64 -7.51 -10.00
N ILE A 517 7.87 -6.22 -9.72
CA ILE A 517 7.88 -5.70 -8.34
C ILE A 517 6.45 -5.49 -7.82
N GLY A 518 5.53 -4.98 -8.64
CA GLY A 518 4.12 -4.84 -8.28
C GLY A 518 3.38 -6.17 -8.10
N GLU A 519 3.85 -7.24 -8.72
CA GLU A 519 3.40 -8.62 -8.47
C GLU A 519 3.90 -9.20 -7.15
N ARG A 520 4.97 -8.66 -6.57
CA ARG A 520 5.45 -9.10 -5.25
C ARG A 520 4.62 -8.52 -4.10
N GLY A 521 4.08 -7.31 -4.26
CA GLY A 521 3.22 -6.67 -3.25
C GLY A 521 3.96 -6.22 -1.99
N TYR A 522 5.22 -5.76 -2.12
CA TYR A 522 5.95 -5.18 -0.99
C TYR A 522 5.30 -3.88 -0.52
N LYS A 523 5.17 -3.71 0.81
CA LYS A 523 4.64 -2.47 1.41
C LYS A 523 5.71 -1.58 2.01
N GLN A 524 6.89 -2.14 2.32
CA GLN A 524 8.02 -1.40 2.84
C GLN A 524 9.32 -1.84 2.15
N ILE A 525 10.21 -0.89 1.89
CA ILE A 525 11.55 -1.17 1.36
C ILE A 525 12.59 -0.72 2.40
N ASN A 526 13.36 -1.66 2.94
CA ASN A 526 14.51 -1.45 3.82
C ASN A 526 15.77 -1.16 2.99
N GLY A 527 15.70 -0.09 2.21
CA GLY A 527 16.71 0.34 1.25
C GLY A 527 16.12 1.32 0.23
N ASN A 528 16.84 1.54 -0.87
CA ASN A 528 16.45 2.47 -1.92
C ASN A 528 15.45 1.86 -2.90
N LEU A 529 14.62 2.70 -3.52
CA LEU A 529 13.82 2.40 -4.70
C LEU A 529 14.27 3.26 -5.88
N ASP A 530 15.05 2.67 -6.78
CA ASP A 530 15.56 3.33 -7.98
C ASP A 530 14.69 2.95 -9.20
N ILE A 531 13.93 3.89 -9.75
CA ILE A 531 13.11 3.72 -10.96
C ILE A 531 13.84 4.40 -12.14
N LEU A 532 14.43 3.61 -13.03
CA LEU A 532 15.48 4.07 -13.95
C LEU A 532 15.15 3.80 -15.44
N CYS A 533 14.84 4.86 -16.19
CA CYS A 533 14.48 4.82 -17.61
C CYS A 533 15.62 5.32 -18.52
N PHE A 534 16.72 4.55 -18.59
CA PHE A 534 17.89 4.90 -19.42
C PHE A 534 17.83 4.42 -20.88
N ASN A 535 16.85 3.58 -21.25
CA ASN A 535 16.79 2.98 -22.57
C ASN A 535 16.00 3.86 -23.55
N ASN A 536 16.56 4.10 -24.74
CA ASN A 536 15.84 4.73 -25.86
C ASN A 536 14.73 3.85 -26.47
N ASN A 537 14.48 2.66 -25.91
CA ASN A 537 13.37 1.82 -26.33
C ASN A 537 12.05 2.36 -25.75
N LYS A 538 11.25 3.02 -26.59
CA LYS A 538 9.94 3.55 -26.20
C LYS A 538 8.97 2.46 -25.71
N GLU A 539 9.14 1.21 -26.12
CA GLU A 539 8.28 0.09 -25.73
C GLU A 539 8.49 -0.36 -24.27
N ASP A 540 9.62 0.03 -23.66
CA ASP A 540 9.99 -0.31 -22.28
C ASP A 540 10.02 0.94 -21.37
N MET A 541 9.46 2.07 -21.84
CA MET A 541 9.35 3.30 -21.06
C MET A 541 8.32 3.15 -19.93
N ILE A 542 8.66 3.63 -18.73
CA ILE A 542 7.72 3.68 -17.60
C ILE A 542 6.85 4.92 -17.73
N THR A 543 5.54 4.70 -17.93
CA THR A 543 4.51 5.73 -18.15
C THR A 543 3.43 5.76 -17.06
N SER A 544 3.40 4.76 -16.18
CA SER A 544 2.52 4.68 -15.01
C SER A 544 3.26 3.97 -13.87
N LEU A 545 2.95 4.32 -12.62
CA LEU A 545 3.50 3.66 -11.42
C LEU A 545 2.44 2.82 -10.68
N GLU A 546 1.21 2.70 -11.20
CA GLU A 546 0.03 2.16 -10.50
C GLU A 546 0.25 0.82 -9.78
N VAL A 547 1.13 -0.04 -10.33
CA VAL A 547 1.45 -1.36 -9.76
C VAL A 547 2.23 -1.30 -8.44
N LEU A 548 2.76 -0.13 -8.07
CA LEU A 548 3.45 0.13 -6.80
C LEU A 548 2.50 0.53 -5.66
N ASN A 549 1.18 0.54 -5.88
CA ASN A 549 0.16 1.06 -4.94
C ASN A 549 0.14 0.43 -3.53
N SER A 550 0.89 -0.65 -3.32
CA SER A 550 1.10 -1.32 -2.04
C SER A 550 2.19 -0.67 -1.19
N ILE A 551 3.12 0.10 -1.78
CA ILE A 551 4.25 0.72 -1.07
C ILE A 551 3.76 1.87 -0.18
N THR A 552 3.98 1.73 1.13
CA THR A 552 3.66 2.72 2.15
C THR A 552 4.89 3.44 2.72
N GLN A 553 6.08 2.84 2.64
CA GLN A 553 7.29 3.39 3.25
C GLN A 553 8.58 2.96 2.53
N ILE A 554 9.51 3.90 2.38
CA ILE A 554 10.86 3.66 1.85
C ILE A 554 11.86 4.13 2.89
N ASN A 555 12.75 3.24 3.35
CA ASN A 555 13.73 3.54 4.41
C ASN A 555 15.11 3.98 3.88
N GLY A 556 15.31 3.93 2.56
CA GLY A 556 16.38 4.64 1.87
C GLY A 556 15.82 5.74 0.96
N ASP A 557 16.45 5.92 -0.19
CA ASP A 557 16.09 6.95 -1.17
C ASP A 557 14.99 6.49 -2.13
N LEU A 558 14.17 7.42 -2.61
CA LEU A 558 13.30 7.25 -3.78
C LEU A 558 13.89 8.03 -4.95
N ILE A 559 14.39 7.33 -5.97
CA ILE A 559 15.02 7.94 -7.14
C ILE A 559 14.20 7.62 -8.39
N LEU A 560 13.60 8.62 -9.03
CA LEU A 560 13.00 8.48 -10.36
C LEU A 560 13.86 9.16 -11.40
N ASN A 561 14.40 8.37 -12.34
CA ASN A 561 15.27 8.84 -13.40
C ASN A 561 14.60 8.65 -14.75
N ASN A 562 14.29 9.77 -15.40
CA ASN A 562 13.93 9.87 -16.81
C ASN A 562 12.63 9.15 -17.27
N CYS A 563 11.62 9.02 -16.40
CA CYS A 563 10.33 8.38 -16.69
C CYS A 563 9.35 9.33 -17.42
N ASP A 564 8.39 8.80 -18.20
CA ASP A 564 7.38 9.59 -18.92
C ASP A 564 5.97 9.44 -18.33
N ILE A 565 5.91 9.55 -17.00
CA ILE A 565 4.68 9.43 -16.19
C ILE A 565 3.81 10.70 -16.26
N GLU A 566 2.50 10.54 -16.11
CA GLU A 566 1.51 11.65 -16.09
C GLU A 566 1.29 12.22 -14.68
N ASN A 567 1.55 11.42 -13.66
CA ASN A 567 1.38 11.70 -12.24
C ASN A 567 2.05 10.55 -11.45
N PHE A 568 2.00 10.60 -10.12
CA PHE A 568 2.59 9.60 -9.24
C PHE A 568 1.58 8.54 -8.76
N ASN A 569 0.44 8.37 -9.44
CA ASN A 569 -0.53 7.33 -9.07
C ASN A 569 0.13 5.96 -9.07
N GLY A 570 -0.13 5.20 -8.01
CA GLY A 570 0.68 4.05 -7.61
C GLY A 570 1.62 4.33 -6.44
N LEU A 571 1.85 5.58 -6.04
CA LEU A 571 2.50 5.92 -4.77
C LEU A 571 1.52 6.53 -3.75
N ASN A 572 0.20 6.44 -4.01
CA ASN A 572 -0.83 7.10 -3.20
C ASN A 572 -0.84 6.67 -1.72
N GLN A 573 -0.25 5.53 -1.38
CA GLN A 573 -0.13 5.02 -0.01
C GLN A 573 1.21 5.36 0.65
N LEU A 574 2.18 5.90 -0.10
CA LEU A 574 3.51 6.26 0.40
C LEU A 574 3.39 7.41 1.41
N ARG A 575 3.74 7.13 2.67
CA ARG A 575 3.68 8.11 3.76
C ARG A 575 5.03 8.74 4.06
N LYS A 576 6.12 8.00 3.85
CA LYS A 576 7.44 8.38 4.32
C LYS A 576 8.57 7.85 3.43
N ILE A 577 9.51 8.73 3.14
CA ILE A 577 10.82 8.44 2.55
C ILE A 577 11.84 8.84 3.61
N GLN A 578 12.67 7.91 4.09
CA GLN A 578 13.67 8.23 5.13
C GLN A 578 14.97 8.82 4.56
N GLY A 579 15.33 8.46 3.33
CA GLY A 579 16.42 9.08 2.57
C GLY A 579 15.94 10.23 1.69
N ASP A 580 16.61 10.39 0.55
CA ASP A 580 16.34 11.45 -0.42
C ASP A 580 15.14 11.11 -1.33
N PHE A 581 14.41 12.13 -1.78
CA PHE A 581 13.47 12.03 -2.91
C PHE A 581 14.05 12.79 -4.11
N VAL A 582 14.54 12.05 -5.10
CA VAL A 582 15.27 12.59 -6.26
C VAL A 582 14.52 12.31 -7.56
N ILE A 583 14.25 13.35 -8.34
CA ILE A 583 13.71 13.26 -9.70
C ILE A 583 14.73 13.87 -10.67
N GLU A 584 15.32 13.03 -11.54
CA GLU A 584 16.26 13.45 -12.58
C GLU A 584 15.66 13.29 -13.97
N SER A 585 15.74 14.30 -14.84
CA SER A 585 15.14 14.24 -16.18
C SER A 585 16.11 14.56 -17.34
N LEU A 586 16.02 13.79 -18.42
CA LEU A 586 16.58 14.14 -19.73
C LEU A 586 15.50 14.01 -20.83
N ASN A 587 14.83 15.12 -21.09
CA ASN A 587 13.68 15.27 -21.99
C ASN A 587 12.46 14.41 -21.63
N ASN A 588 12.25 14.13 -20.33
CA ASN A 588 11.14 13.34 -19.80
C ASN A 588 10.48 14.01 -18.57
N PHE A 589 9.51 13.35 -17.93
CA PHE A 589 8.54 13.99 -17.00
C PHE A 589 7.85 15.20 -17.62
N ASN A 590 7.66 15.20 -18.95
CA ASN A 590 7.04 16.32 -19.66
C ASN A 590 5.52 16.32 -19.52
N ARG A 591 4.95 15.27 -18.90
CA ARG A 591 3.51 15.02 -18.81
C ARG A 591 2.95 15.29 -17.41
N ILE A 592 3.79 15.29 -16.36
CA ILE A 592 3.36 15.65 -15.00
C ILE A 592 2.93 17.11 -14.96
N GLU A 593 1.77 17.36 -14.36
CA GLU A 593 1.27 18.73 -14.10
C GLU A 593 1.41 19.13 -12.62
N SER A 594 1.47 18.13 -11.73
CA SER A 594 1.66 18.24 -10.28
C SER A 594 2.25 16.92 -9.73
N PHE A 595 2.22 16.75 -8.40
CA PHE A 595 2.64 15.56 -7.64
C PHE A 595 1.48 14.62 -7.26
N ASN A 596 0.29 14.80 -7.85
CA ASN A 596 -0.90 13.97 -7.59
C ASN A 596 -0.53 12.48 -7.53
N GLY A 597 -0.95 11.81 -6.47
CA GLY A 597 -0.55 10.44 -6.18
C GLY A 597 0.58 10.29 -5.17
N LEU A 598 1.08 11.38 -4.58
CA LEU A 598 1.90 11.37 -3.36
C LEU A 598 1.14 11.93 -2.15
N ASP A 599 -0.19 11.94 -2.22
CA ASP A 599 -1.09 12.74 -1.39
C ASP A 599 -1.00 12.38 0.11
N ASN A 600 -0.44 11.21 0.45
CA ASN A 600 -0.21 10.75 1.83
C ASN A 600 1.22 10.99 2.36
N LEU A 601 2.15 11.47 1.55
CA LEU A 601 3.56 11.68 1.90
C LEU A 601 3.67 12.85 2.90
N ASP A 602 4.11 12.58 4.13
CA ASP A 602 4.17 13.58 5.19
C ASP A 602 5.58 13.91 5.71
N GLU A 603 6.57 13.07 5.42
CA GLU A 603 7.98 13.31 5.73
C GLU A 603 8.93 12.77 4.64
N ILE A 604 9.89 13.62 4.25
CA ILE A 604 11.12 13.25 3.55
C ILE A 604 12.27 13.45 4.54
N GLY A 605 13.04 12.40 4.82
CA GLY A 605 14.11 12.44 5.82
C GLY A 605 15.41 13.07 5.30
N GLY A 606 15.71 12.89 4.02
CA GLY A 606 16.83 13.50 3.30
C GLY A 606 16.41 14.70 2.45
N ASP A 607 17.09 14.88 1.32
CA ASP A 607 16.87 15.96 0.35
C ASP A 607 15.66 15.70 -0.55
N PHE A 608 14.91 16.75 -0.88
CA PHE A 608 13.99 16.78 -2.02
C PHE A 608 14.69 17.48 -3.20
N ILE A 609 14.93 16.74 -4.29
CA ILE A 609 15.71 17.24 -5.44
C ILE A 609 14.96 16.97 -6.75
N MET A 610 14.61 18.03 -7.48
CA MET A 610 14.27 17.94 -8.89
C MET A 610 15.36 18.60 -9.73
N LYS A 611 15.95 17.89 -10.68
CA LYS A 611 17.01 18.45 -11.52
C LYS A 611 17.07 17.88 -12.93
N ASP A 612 17.70 18.65 -13.80
CA ASP A 612 18.08 18.17 -15.12
C ASP A 612 19.27 17.21 -15.03
N ARG A 613 19.15 16.07 -15.71
CA ARG A 613 20.21 15.06 -15.85
C ARG A 613 21.22 15.51 -16.90
N LEU A 614 22.51 15.35 -16.62
CA LEU A 614 23.56 15.56 -17.61
C LEU A 614 23.53 14.44 -18.68
N PRO A 615 23.77 14.76 -19.97
CA PRO A 615 23.67 13.80 -21.05
C PRO A 615 24.84 12.80 -21.05
N TYR A 616 24.57 11.58 -21.49
CA TYR A 616 25.53 10.49 -21.61
C TYR A 616 26.23 10.48 -22.99
N ASN A 617 27.40 9.84 -23.04
CA ASN A 617 28.21 9.74 -24.26
C ASN A 617 27.41 9.15 -25.43
N GLY A 618 27.18 9.96 -26.47
CA GLY A 618 26.50 9.54 -27.70
C GLY A 618 25.03 9.96 -27.83
N GLU A 619 24.41 10.52 -26.78
CA GLU A 619 23.10 11.18 -26.88
C GLU A 619 23.23 12.41 -27.80
N LYS A 620 22.26 12.62 -28.71
CA LYS A 620 22.33 13.72 -29.68
C LYS A 620 21.94 15.04 -29.02
N SER A 621 22.60 16.12 -29.44
CA SER A 621 22.20 17.51 -29.15
C SER A 621 20.73 17.77 -29.54
N THR A 622 19.84 17.80 -28.55
CA THR A 622 18.43 18.18 -28.68
C THR A 622 18.06 19.31 -27.71
N VAL A 623 16.87 19.89 -27.90
CA VAL A 623 16.23 20.70 -26.85
C VAL A 623 15.49 19.74 -25.92
N ASN A 624 15.77 19.85 -24.62
CA ASN A 624 15.27 18.97 -23.57
C ASN A 624 14.27 19.76 -22.71
N SER A 625 13.00 19.41 -22.80
CA SER A 625 11.90 20.19 -22.22
C SER A 625 11.42 19.65 -20.87
N ASN A 626 12.35 19.36 -19.96
CA ASN A 626 12.07 18.67 -18.70
C ASN A 626 10.97 19.35 -17.87
N PHE A 627 10.06 18.58 -17.28
CA PHE A 627 9.01 19.12 -16.39
C PHE A 627 8.15 20.22 -17.07
N SER A 628 8.05 20.21 -18.40
CA SER A 628 7.45 21.28 -19.21
C SER A 628 5.95 21.50 -19.04
N ARG A 629 5.27 20.74 -18.18
CA ARG A 629 3.86 20.92 -17.85
C ARG A 629 3.61 21.02 -16.34
N LEU A 630 4.65 20.91 -15.50
CA LEU A 630 4.56 21.04 -14.04
C LEU A 630 4.19 22.47 -13.68
N LYS A 631 3.07 22.66 -12.97
CA LYS A 631 2.52 23.98 -12.60
C LYS A 631 2.68 24.30 -11.12
N ASP A 632 2.51 23.27 -10.28
CA ASP A 632 2.47 23.35 -8.83
C ASP A 632 2.94 22.03 -8.19
N PHE A 633 2.79 21.93 -6.87
CA PHE A 633 3.14 20.78 -6.04
C PHE A 633 1.91 20.06 -5.46
N LYS A 634 0.72 20.21 -6.06
CA LYS A 634 -0.49 19.49 -5.61
C LYS A 634 -0.26 17.99 -5.60
N GLY A 635 -0.78 17.29 -4.60
CA GLY A 635 -0.39 15.93 -4.24
C GLY A 635 0.76 15.85 -3.22
N LEU A 636 1.29 16.97 -2.72
CA LEU A 636 2.18 17.02 -1.55
C LEU A 636 1.54 17.72 -0.34
N GLU A 637 0.22 17.92 -0.32
CA GLU A 637 -0.48 18.74 0.68
C GLU A 637 -0.23 18.30 2.12
N ASN A 638 0.13 17.03 2.33
CA ASN A 638 0.45 16.46 3.64
C ASN A 638 1.92 16.57 4.07
N LEU A 639 2.83 17.01 3.20
CA LEU A 639 4.27 17.11 3.47
C LEU A 639 4.57 18.16 4.53
N LYS A 640 5.01 17.74 5.71
CA LYS A 640 5.27 18.61 6.87
C LYS A 640 6.73 19.02 7.00
N LYS A 641 7.64 18.19 6.50
CA LYS A 641 9.08 18.28 6.79
C LYS A 641 9.90 17.66 5.66
N ILE A 642 10.99 18.36 5.33
CA ILE A 642 12.13 17.85 4.57
C ILE A 642 13.33 17.92 5.51
N GLY A 643 13.98 16.80 5.80
CA GLY A 643 15.11 16.76 6.74
C GLY A 643 16.42 17.30 6.14
N GLY A 644 16.58 17.18 4.83
CA GLY A 644 17.68 17.76 4.05
C GLY A 644 17.27 19.02 3.29
N ASN A 645 17.86 19.21 2.12
CA ASN A 645 17.66 20.36 1.24
C ASN A 645 16.35 20.26 0.43
N PHE A 646 15.78 21.39 0.03
CA PHE A 646 14.79 21.48 -1.06
C PHE A 646 15.48 22.12 -2.26
N GLN A 647 15.55 21.42 -3.40
CA GLN A 647 16.30 21.86 -4.58
C GLN A 647 15.52 21.68 -5.88
N LEU A 648 15.36 22.78 -6.63
CA LEU A 648 14.91 22.76 -8.04
C LEU A 648 16.06 23.30 -8.91
N ILE A 649 16.59 22.47 -9.81
CA ILE A 649 17.80 22.79 -10.60
C ILE A 649 17.50 22.61 -12.10
N GLY A 650 17.16 23.72 -12.75
CA GLY A 650 17.08 23.83 -14.20
C GLY A 650 18.42 24.23 -14.80
N LEU A 651 18.88 23.48 -15.80
CA LEU A 651 19.97 23.88 -16.69
C LEU A 651 19.39 24.69 -17.85
N GLY A 652 20.23 25.38 -18.62
CA GLY A 652 19.84 25.94 -19.92
C GLY A 652 20.80 25.55 -21.03
N TYR A 653 21.61 26.49 -21.51
CA TYR A 653 22.63 26.21 -22.51
C TYR A 653 23.97 25.90 -21.86
N PHE A 654 24.54 24.75 -22.17
CA PHE A 654 25.94 24.46 -21.90
C PHE A 654 26.57 23.61 -23.00
N ARG A 655 27.90 23.53 -22.99
CA ARG A 655 28.66 22.60 -23.85
C ARG A 655 29.18 21.47 -23.00
N TYR A 656 28.78 20.25 -23.33
CA TYR A 656 29.31 19.04 -22.74
C TYR A 656 30.10 18.27 -23.80
N GLN A 657 31.39 18.03 -23.54
CA GLN A 657 32.31 17.37 -24.48
C GLN A 657 32.27 17.97 -25.91
N ASN A 658 32.23 19.31 -26.00
CA ASN A 658 32.06 20.11 -27.23
C ASN A 658 30.71 20.03 -27.95
N SER A 659 29.79 19.16 -27.54
CA SER A 659 28.40 19.16 -28.04
C SER A 659 27.56 20.19 -27.30
N PRO A 660 26.73 20.99 -28.00
CA PRO A 660 25.78 21.89 -27.36
C PRO A 660 24.59 21.11 -26.82
N TYR A 661 24.11 21.48 -25.64
CA TYR A 661 22.82 21.01 -25.11
C TYR A 661 21.98 22.19 -24.66
N TYR A 662 20.67 22.02 -24.73
CA TYR A 662 19.69 23.08 -24.50
C TYR A 662 18.56 22.53 -23.63
N TYR A 663 18.33 23.13 -22.47
CA TYR A 663 17.28 22.74 -21.54
C TYR A 663 16.25 23.85 -21.42
N THR A 664 14.98 23.50 -21.21
CA THR A 664 13.88 24.47 -21.03
C THR A 664 12.95 24.02 -19.93
N SER A 665 13.52 23.85 -18.73
CA SER A 665 12.92 23.16 -17.60
C SER A 665 12.04 24.05 -16.73
N PHE A 666 11.07 23.47 -16.01
CA PHE A 666 10.17 24.13 -15.04
C PHE A 666 9.44 25.38 -15.58
N ASN A 667 9.28 25.51 -16.89
CA ASN A 667 8.83 26.77 -17.49
C ASN A 667 7.34 27.06 -17.29
N GLU A 668 6.54 26.05 -16.99
CA GLU A 668 5.13 26.19 -16.62
C GLU A 668 4.91 26.26 -15.10
N LEU A 669 5.96 26.17 -14.27
CA LEU A 669 5.83 26.23 -12.81
C LEU A 669 5.42 27.65 -12.41
N GLU A 670 4.21 27.78 -11.86
CA GLU A 670 3.58 29.07 -11.54
C GLU A 670 3.69 29.40 -10.04
N SER A 671 3.55 28.38 -9.18
CA SER A 671 3.42 28.52 -7.73
C SER A 671 4.03 27.35 -6.95
N PHE A 672 3.90 27.41 -5.62
CA PHE A 672 4.29 26.33 -4.69
C PHE A 672 3.06 25.65 -4.06
N GLU A 673 1.89 25.77 -4.70
CA GLU A 673 0.61 25.24 -4.21
C GLU A 673 0.69 23.73 -4.02
N GLY A 674 0.22 23.22 -2.87
CA GLY A 674 0.45 21.85 -2.43
C GLY A 674 1.56 21.72 -1.37
N LEU A 675 2.34 22.77 -1.08
CA LEU A 675 3.35 22.76 0.01
C LEU A 675 2.93 23.55 1.25
N GLU A 676 1.64 23.86 1.42
CA GLU A 676 1.12 24.70 2.50
C GLU A 676 1.42 24.14 3.90
N ARG A 677 1.53 22.81 4.06
CA ARG A 677 1.83 22.19 5.36
C ARG A 677 3.33 22.07 5.66
N LEU A 678 4.22 22.42 4.73
CA LEU A 678 5.67 22.30 4.93
C LEU A 678 6.14 23.30 5.98
N THR A 679 6.57 22.79 7.14
CA THR A 679 6.98 23.62 8.30
C THR A 679 8.48 23.84 8.40
N THR A 680 9.28 22.89 7.91
CA THR A 680 10.71 22.82 8.17
C THR A 680 11.45 22.23 6.98
N ILE A 681 12.54 22.89 6.58
CA ILE A 681 13.58 22.36 5.70
C ILE A 681 14.85 22.29 6.54
N GLY A 682 15.37 21.10 6.82
CA GLY A 682 16.55 20.94 7.69
C GLY A 682 17.87 21.35 7.03
N GLY A 683 17.93 21.29 5.70
CA GLY A 683 19.00 21.83 4.86
C GLY A 683 18.66 23.18 4.24
N SER A 684 19.18 23.42 3.03
CA SER A 684 19.01 24.66 2.27
C SER A 684 17.77 24.61 1.37
N PHE A 685 17.13 25.75 1.14
CA PHE A 685 16.18 25.95 0.05
C PHE A 685 16.90 26.55 -1.16
N LYS A 686 16.81 25.92 -2.33
CA LYS A 686 17.49 26.36 -3.56
C LYS A 686 16.60 26.27 -4.80
N ILE A 687 16.56 27.36 -5.57
CA ILE A 687 16.11 27.36 -6.97
C ILE A 687 17.29 27.80 -7.84
N SER A 688 17.67 26.99 -8.83
CA SER A 688 18.82 27.20 -9.72
C SER A 688 18.37 27.21 -11.18
N SER A 689 18.69 28.27 -11.92
CA SER A 689 18.49 28.43 -13.37
C SER A 689 19.84 28.71 -14.04
N GLU A 690 20.51 27.65 -14.49
CA GLU A 690 21.88 27.68 -15.01
C GLU A 690 21.89 27.76 -16.54
N GLY A 691 21.21 28.79 -17.07
CA GLY A 691 20.85 28.89 -18.49
C GLY A 691 20.93 30.30 -19.09
N ASN A 692 20.82 30.38 -20.42
CA ASN A 692 20.90 31.65 -21.18
C ASN A 692 19.53 32.14 -21.73
N ASP A 693 19.44 33.39 -22.24
CA ASP A 693 18.22 34.08 -22.75
C ASP A 693 17.14 33.15 -23.31
N LYS A 694 17.53 32.35 -24.31
CA LYS A 694 16.63 31.54 -25.13
C LYS A 694 16.17 30.27 -24.40
N TYR A 695 16.97 29.82 -23.44
CA TYR A 695 16.88 28.54 -22.73
C TYR A 695 16.82 28.77 -21.21
N VAL A 696 16.20 29.89 -20.79
CA VAL A 696 15.93 30.19 -19.38
C VAL A 696 14.85 29.24 -18.83
N THR A 697 14.96 28.93 -17.55
CA THR A 697 14.04 28.07 -16.79
C THR A 697 13.15 28.91 -15.87
N PHE A 698 12.08 28.34 -15.32
CA PHE A 698 11.13 29.02 -14.42
C PHE A 698 10.43 30.26 -15.01
N LYS A 699 10.15 30.29 -16.32
CA LYS A 699 9.53 31.45 -17.02
C LYS A 699 8.24 31.99 -16.40
N LYS A 700 7.44 31.14 -15.75
CA LYS A 700 6.16 31.49 -15.10
C LYS A 700 6.23 31.62 -13.58
N LEU A 701 7.36 31.29 -12.95
CA LEU A 701 7.44 31.27 -11.49
C LEU A 701 7.35 32.70 -10.96
N SER A 702 6.25 33.01 -10.29
CA SER A 702 5.92 34.39 -9.87
C SER A 702 5.88 34.58 -8.36
N SER A 703 5.74 33.50 -7.59
CA SER A 703 5.56 33.55 -6.14
C SER A 703 6.02 32.28 -5.43
N LEU A 704 6.41 32.42 -4.16
CA LEU A 704 6.66 31.31 -3.22
C LEU A 704 5.64 31.31 -2.05
N ASN A 705 4.62 32.17 -2.08
CA ASN A 705 3.71 32.43 -0.96
C ASN A 705 2.89 31.22 -0.46
N ASN A 706 2.75 30.15 -1.25
CA ASN A 706 2.14 28.89 -0.81
C ASN A 706 2.91 28.19 0.31
N LEU A 707 4.18 28.53 0.57
CA LEU A 707 4.98 28.08 1.72
C LEU A 707 4.50 28.74 3.05
N THR A 708 3.18 28.74 3.25
CA THR A 708 2.47 29.52 4.27
C THR A 708 2.80 29.14 5.70
N ASN A 709 3.25 27.91 5.96
CA ASN A 709 3.63 27.43 7.30
C ASN A 709 5.16 27.19 7.48
N LEU A 710 5.99 27.55 6.49
CA LEU A 710 7.44 27.31 6.53
C LEU A 710 8.10 28.18 7.61
N ALA A 711 8.30 27.61 8.79
CA ALA A 711 8.79 28.30 9.98
C ALA A 711 10.33 28.35 10.07
N SER A 712 11.05 27.38 9.50
CA SER A 712 12.52 27.35 9.56
C SER A 712 13.21 26.68 8.37
N ILE A 713 14.40 27.20 8.05
CA ILE A 713 15.37 26.67 7.08
C ILE A 713 16.72 26.49 7.79
N GLY A 714 17.22 25.25 7.85
CA GLY A 714 18.44 24.88 8.58
C GLY A 714 19.74 25.19 7.83
N GLY A 715 19.67 25.43 6.53
CA GLY A 715 20.78 25.84 5.67
C GLY A 715 20.55 27.22 5.03
N ASN A 716 21.01 27.38 3.79
CA ASN A 716 20.90 28.64 3.04
C ASN A 716 19.51 28.81 2.42
N PHE A 717 19.16 30.05 2.08
CA PHE A 717 18.07 30.37 1.15
C PHE A 717 18.68 30.93 -0.13
N GLU A 718 18.58 30.21 -1.25
CA GLU A 718 19.28 30.53 -2.50
C GLU A 718 18.35 30.62 -3.71
N ILE A 719 18.37 31.76 -4.41
CA ILE A 719 17.89 31.86 -5.80
C ILE A 719 19.09 32.18 -6.69
N TYR A 720 19.45 31.24 -7.55
CA TYR A 720 20.62 31.31 -8.41
C TYR A 720 20.21 31.32 -9.89
N ALA A 721 20.25 32.49 -10.53
CA ALA A 721 19.91 32.65 -11.94
C ALA A 721 20.84 33.73 -12.56
N PRO A 722 22.16 33.43 -12.69
CA PRO A 722 23.20 34.45 -12.73
C PRO A 722 23.32 35.16 -14.08
N GLU A 723 23.04 34.46 -15.19
CA GLU A 723 23.03 35.07 -16.53
C GLU A 723 21.71 35.81 -16.79
N TYR A 724 20.58 35.16 -16.51
CA TYR A 724 19.24 35.65 -16.84
C TYR A 724 18.27 35.47 -15.69
N GLU A 725 17.41 36.46 -15.54
CA GLU A 725 16.48 36.55 -14.42
C GLU A 725 15.26 35.64 -14.55
N ILE A 726 14.82 35.09 -13.42
CA ILE A 726 13.48 34.53 -13.24
C ILE A 726 12.52 35.74 -13.24
N ALA A 727 12.13 36.17 -14.44
CA ALA A 727 11.57 37.51 -14.70
C ALA A 727 10.20 37.81 -14.07
N GLN A 728 9.52 36.81 -13.51
CA GLN A 728 8.23 36.99 -12.83
C GLN A 728 8.35 36.94 -11.29
N LEU A 729 9.45 36.41 -10.74
CA LEU A 729 9.66 36.24 -9.30
C LEU A 729 10.21 37.54 -8.69
N ASN A 730 9.39 38.59 -8.67
CA ASN A 730 9.81 39.94 -8.28
C ASN A 730 9.73 40.17 -6.76
N THR A 731 8.87 39.42 -6.08
CA THR A 731 8.68 39.46 -4.63
C THR A 731 8.62 38.03 -4.09
N ILE A 732 9.35 37.78 -3.00
CA ILE A 732 9.25 36.55 -2.22
C ILE A 732 8.72 36.90 -0.84
N GLU A 733 7.59 36.33 -0.49
CA GLU A 733 6.91 36.50 0.79
C GLU A 733 6.83 35.15 1.50
N LEU A 734 7.41 35.06 2.70
CA LEU A 734 7.42 33.86 3.54
C LEU A 734 6.92 34.24 4.94
N PRO A 735 5.59 34.39 5.12
CA PRO A 735 5.02 35.14 6.23
C PRO A 735 5.20 34.46 7.60
N THR A 736 5.45 33.15 7.65
CA THR A 736 5.67 32.41 8.91
C THR A 736 7.13 32.08 9.19
N LEU A 737 8.06 32.41 8.29
CA LEU A 737 9.47 32.07 8.42
C LEU A 737 10.13 32.86 9.55
N LYS A 738 10.59 32.14 10.59
CA LYS A 738 11.23 32.73 11.78
C LYS A 738 12.75 32.61 11.78
N GLN A 739 13.29 31.61 11.09
CA GLN A 739 14.70 31.26 11.20
C GLN A 739 15.27 30.75 9.88
N ILE A 740 16.37 31.38 9.45
CA ILE A 740 17.29 30.82 8.45
C ILE A 740 18.64 30.66 9.16
N ASN A 741 19.18 29.45 9.25
CA ASN A 741 20.47 29.22 9.92
C ASN A 741 21.69 29.53 9.03
N GLY A 742 21.53 29.46 7.70
CA GLY A 742 22.57 29.80 6.73
C GLY A 742 22.46 31.23 6.19
N TYR A 743 22.99 31.42 4.99
CA TYR A 743 23.00 32.69 4.27
C TYR A 743 21.80 32.84 3.34
N ILE A 744 21.34 34.07 3.14
CA ILE A 744 20.46 34.43 2.01
C ILE A 744 21.35 34.79 0.81
N TYR A 745 21.25 34.03 -0.28
CA TYR A 745 21.98 34.22 -1.52
C TYR A 745 21.03 34.48 -2.69
N MET A 746 20.97 35.73 -3.16
CA MET A 746 20.25 36.07 -4.39
C MET A 746 21.23 36.44 -5.50
N ARG A 747 21.19 35.69 -6.60
CA ARG A 747 21.98 35.92 -7.81
C ARG A 747 21.08 35.84 -9.04
N ASN A 748 20.00 36.62 -9.05
CA ASN A 748 19.08 36.78 -10.18
C ASN A 748 19.64 37.85 -11.13
N GLY A 749 19.75 37.56 -12.44
CA GLY A 749 20.14 38.53 -13.50
C GLY A 749 21.52 39.18 -13.36
N PHE A 750 22.43 38.62 -12.54
CA PHE A 750 23.66 39.28 -12.08
C PHE A 750 24.59 39.76 -13.22
N TYR A 751 24.85 38.92 -14.23
CA TYR A 751 25.83 39.23 -15.27
C TYR A 751 25.34 40.22 -16.35
N MET A 752 24.02 40.34 -16.56
CA MET A 752 23.44 41.18 -17.63
C MET A 752 22.87 42.52 -17.15
N GLY A 753 23.31 42.99 -15.98
CA GLY A 753 22.92 44.29 -15.45
C GLY A 753 21.60 44.30 -14.66
N ASN A 754 21.14 43.12 -14.21
CA ASN A 754 20.07 42.87 -13.23
C ASN A 754 18.84 43.80 -13.36
N LYS A 755 17.89 43.43 -14.22
CA LYS A 755 16.66 44.20 -14.43
C LYS A 755 15.58 43.79 -13.43
N ASN A 756 15.47 42.50 -13.11
CA ASN A 756 14.53 41.99 -12.10
C ASN A 756 15.13 41.98 -10.70
N ARG A 757 14.95 43.13 -10.05
CA ARG A 757 15.48 43.45 -8.73
C ARG A 757 14.47 42.95 -7.67
N MET A 758 14.84 41.92 -6.90
CA MET A 758 13.88 41.19 -6.05
C MET A 758 13.63 41.86 -4.68
N ASN A 759 12.38 41.77 -4.23
CA ASN A 759 11.94 42.12 -2.87
C ASN A 759 11.86 40.86 -1.99
N LEU A 760 12.39 40.93 -0.77
CA LEU A 760 12.21 39.92 0.28
C LEU A 760 11.26 40.44 1.36
N VAL A 761 10.18 39.73 1.63
CA VAL A 761 9.20 40.01 2.69
C VAL A 761 9.21 38.85 3.68
N LEU A 762 9.98 39.04 4.77
CA LEU A 762 10.30 38.05 5.80
C LEU A 762 9.93 38.62 7.18
N GLU A 763 8.71 39.14 7.32
CA GLU A 763 8.29 39.98 8.45
C GLU A 763 8.39 39.31 9.83
N ASN A 764 8.35 37.98 9.86
CA ASN A 764 8.46 37.18 11.08
C ASN A 764 9.84 36.56 11.31
N LEU A 765 10.84 36.87 10.47
CA LEU A 765 12.21 36.38 10.64
C LEU A 765 12.81 36.99 11.90
N GLU A 766 13.14 36.15 12.89
CA GLU A 766 13.73 36.55 14.18
C GLU A 766 15.25 36.33 14.19
N LYS A 767 15.72 35.32 13.45
CA LYS A 767 17.12 34.90 13.37
C LYS A 767 17.56 34.60 11.94
N LEU A 768 18.76 35.07 11.59
CA LEU A 768 19.45 34.76 10.35
C LEU A 768 20.88 34.24 10.63
N GLY A 769 21.40 33.36 9.78
CA GLY A 769 22.83 33.04 9.73
C GLY A 769 23.60 34.25 9.21
N GLY A 770 23.60 34.48 7.90
CA GLY A 770 24.26 35.61 7.27
C GLY A 770 23.48 36.27 6.14
N PHE A 771 23.84 37.50 5.79
CA PHE A 771 23.25 38.24 4.67
C PHE A 771 24.34 38.83 3.79
N GLU A 772 24.32 38.49 2.50
CA GLU A 772 25.21 39.10 1.51
C GLU A 772 24.39 39.82 0.44
N CYS A 773 24.28 41.14 0.56
CA CYS A 773 23.67 41.98 -0.46
C CYS A 773 24.51 41.99 -1.74
N LYS A 774 23.92 41.57 -2.88
CA LYS A 774 24.52 41.71 -4.22
C LYS A 774 23.53 42.12 -5.32
N SER A 775 22.23 41.82 -5.16
CA SER A 775 21.22 41.92 -6.24
C SER A 775 19.78 42.26 -5.76
N TYR A 776 19.61 43.01 -4.68
CA TYR A 776 18.29 43.24 -4.04
C TYR A 776 17.70 44.63 -4.30
N THR A 777 16.36 44.74 -4.17
CA THR A 777 15.67 46.03 -4.04
C THR A 777 15.40 46.33 -2.57
N ILE A 778 14.66 45.42 -1.90
CA ILE A 778 14.11 45.61 -0.55
C ILE A 778 14.28 44.31 0.25
N LEU A 779 14.60 44.45 1.54
CA LEU A 779 14.47 43.40 2.55
C LEU A 779 13.58 43.94 3.68
N ASN A 780 12.38 43.39 3.85
CA ASN A 780 11.50 43.64 4.99
C ASN A 780 11.64 42.48 5.98
N ALA A 781 12.45 42.66 7.02
CA ALA A 781 12.70 41.69 8.08
C ALA A 781 12.58 42.34 9.46
N LEU A 782 11.50 43.08 9.68
CA LEU A 782 11.31 44.00 10.83
C LEU A 782 11.36 43.34 12.22
N LYS A 783 11.36 42.00 12.34
CA LYS A 783 11.55 41.26 13.61
C LYS A 783 12.93 40.63 13.77
N LEU A 784 13.82 40.80 12.80
CA LEU A 784 15.15 40.18 12.81
C LEU A 784 16.00 40.85 13.89
N LYS A 785 16.33 40.09 14.93
CA LYS A 785 17.15 40.58 16.06
C LYS A 785 18.60 40.17 15.95
N ARG A 786 18.87 39.02 15.32
CA ARG A 786 20.17 38.35 15.41
C ARG A 786 20.64 37.81 14.07
N ILE A 787 21.86 38.18 13.70
CA ILE A 787 22.63 37.61 12.60
C ILE A 787 23.87 36.92 13.22
N ASP A 788 24.00 35.60 13.07
CA ASP A 788 25.10 34.84 13.69
C ASP A 788 26.44 34.98 12.93
N GLU A 789 26.39 35.25 11.64
CA GLU A 789 27.52 35.34 10.72
C GLU A 789 27.78 36.79 10.28
N LYS A 790 28.12 37.01 9.00
CA LYS A 790 28.42 38.32 8.42
C LYS A 790 27.15 38.99 7.89
N LEU A 791 27.08 40.32 8.06
CA LEU A 791 26.11 41.19 7.41
C LEU A 791 26.85 42.11 6.43
N TYR A 792 26.60 41.94 5.13
CA TYR A 792 27.06 42.86 4.09
C TYR A 792 25.89 43.56 3.42
N ILE A 793 25.89 44.88 3.50
CA ILE A 793 24.93 45.79 2.88
C ILE A 793 25.70 46.63 1.86
N GLY A 794 25.39 46.51 0.56
CA GLY A 794 26.14 47.22 -0.49
C GLY A 794 26.27 46.46 -1.81
N VAL A 795 27.10 46.99 -2.72
CA VAL A 795 27.44 46.31 -3.99
C VAL A 795 28.95 46.18 -4.16
N THR A 796 29.42 45.00 -4.55
CA THR A 796 30.84 44.78 -4.87
C THR A 796 31.20 45.33 -6.25
N ALA A 797 31.36 46.66 -6.37
CA ALA A 797 32.10 47.40 -7.41
C ALA A 797 31.79 47.16 -8.92
N SER A 798 30.81 46.33 -9.29
CA SER A 798 30.42 46.08 -10.69
C SER A 798 29.26 46.97 -11.12
N LYS A 799 29.38 47.59 -12.31
CA LYS A 799 28.51 48.59 -12.99
C LYS A 799 27.00 48.26 -13.15
N VAL A 800 26.33 47.84 -12.10
CA VAL A 800 24.91 47.48 -12.08
C VAL A 800 24.16 48.51 -11.23
N GLY A 801 22.96 48.92 -11.68
CA GLY A 801 22.32 50.17 -11.22
C GLY A 801 22.08 50.25 -9.70
N SER A 802 22.16 51.47 -9.16
CA SER A 802 22.11 51.80 -7.72
C SER A 802 21.10 50.97 -6.92
N ILE A 803 21.60 50.14 -6.00
CA ILE A 803 20.79 49.50 -4.95
C ILE A 803 20.29 50.61 -4.01
N ASN A 804 19.10 50.45 -3.43
CA ASN A 804 18.63 51.32 -2.37
C ASN A 804 19.09 50.76 -1.01
N ALA A 805 20.32 51.08 -0.62
CA ALA A 805 20.91 50.60 0.63
C ALA A 805 20.13 51.07 1.86
N GLN A 806 19.49 52.25 1.79
CA GLN A 806 18.62 52.77 2.84
C GLN A 806 17.35 51.92 3.03
N GLU A 807 16.69 51.48 1.95
CA GLU A 807 15.53 50.59 2.04
C GLU A 807 15.86 49.25 2.71
N ILE A 808 17.05 48.70 2.43
CA ILE A 808 17.53 47.47 3.07
C ILE A 808 17.80 47.70 4.57
N LEU A 809 18.40 48.84 4.95
CA LEU A 809 18.58 49.21 6.35
C LEU A 809 17.24 49.37 7.08
N ASN A 810 16.27 50.05 6.47
CA ASN A 810 14.97 50.33 7.07
C ASN A 810 14.23 49.05 7.49
N GLY A 811 14.34 47.96 6.71
CA GLY A 811 13.75 46.67 7.07
C GLY A 811 14.63 45.77 7.95
N LEU A 812 15.81 46.22 8.37
CA LEU A 812 16.67 45.59 9.38
C LEU A 812 16.54 46.28 10.76
N SER A 813 15.51 47.08 10.98
CA SER A 813 15.47 48.04 12.09
C SER A 813 15.38 47.46 13.51
N SER A 814 15.25 46.14 13.65
CA SER A 814 15.23 45.43 14.95
C SER A 814 16.54 44.70 15.29
N ILE A 815 17.58 44.78 14.45
CA ILE A 815 18.82 44.03 14.72
C ILE A 815 19.52 44.56 15.98
N THR A 816 19.88 43.65 16.88
CA THR A 816 20.64 43.94 18.10
C THR A 816 22.04 43.32 18.07
N TYR A 817 22.25 42.30 17.24
CA TYR A 817 23.47 41.50 17.25
C TYR A 817 23.91 41.06 15.84
N VAL A 818 25.17 41.31 15.51
CA VAL A 818 25.89 40.72 14.37
C VAL A 818 27.10 39.93 14.89
N GLY A 819 27.17 38.63 14.60
CA GLY A 819 28.16 37.73 15.20
C GLY A 819 29.56 37.80 14.59
N LYS A 820 29.68 38.24 13.33
CA LYS A 820 30.96 38.47 12.65
C LYS A 820 31.00 39.89 12.08
N ASP A 821 31.51 40.06 10.87
CA ASP A 821 31.72 41.38 10.27
C ASP A 821 30.39 42.04 9.88
N LEU A 822 30.27 43.33 10.19
CA LEU A 822 29.26 44.22 9.63
C LEU A 822 29.96 45.14 8.62
N ARG A 823 29.71 44.95 7.32
CA ARG A 823 30.23 45.82 6.27
C ARG A 823 29.09 46.55 5.56
N ILE A 824 29.22 47.86 5.47
CA ILE A 824 28.22 48.75 4.89
C ILE A 824 28.87 49.62 3.82
N ASP A 825 28.43 49.48 2.56
CA ASP A 825 28.66 50.44 1.49
C ASP A 825 27.77 51.66 1.74
N CYS A 826 28.41 52.81 1.97
CA CYS A 826 27.72 54.05 2.31
C CYS A 826 27.10 54.75 1.09
N SER A 827 27.20 54.17 -0.11
CA SER A 827 26.64 54.73 -1.35
C SER A 827 25.11 54.73 -1.31
N GLY A 828 24.51 55.92 -1.29
CA GLY A 828 23.04 56.08 -1.25
C GLY A 828 22.39 55.86 0.11
N ILE A 829 23.18 55.86 1.20
CA ILE A 829 22.67 55.90 2.57
C ILE A 829 22.57 57.36 3.02
N GLU A 830 21.47 57.72 3.68
CA GLU A 830 21.22 59.06 4.23
C GLU A 830 21.32 59.07 5.77
N SER A 831 20.96 57.96 6.44
CA SER A 831 21.02 57.81 7.89
C SER A 831 21.19 56.35 8.31
N PHE A 832 21.94 56.11 9.40
CA PHE A 832 22.00 54.80 10.04
C PHE A 832 20.93 54.59 11.11
N GLU A 833 19.99 55.54 11.34
CA GLU A 833 18.89 55.42 12.33
C GLU A 833 18.22 54.03 12.42
N PRO A 834 17.97 53.28 11.33
CA PRO A 834 17.45 51.92 11.43
C PRO A 834 18.30 50.97 12.28
N LEU A 835 19.62 51.15 12.31
CA LEU A 835 20.54 50.37 13.13
C LEU A 835 20.53 50.75 14.61
N GLY A 836 19.70 51.69 15.04
CA GLY A 836 19.68 52.23 16.42
C GLY A 836 19.49 51.20 17.53
N ASN A 837 19.04 49.98 17.22
CA ASN A 837 18.95 48.86 18.17
C ASN A 837 20.22 47.99 18.26
N LEU A 838 21.24 48.21 17.43
CA LEU A 838 22.43 47.38 17.34
C LEU A 838 23.34 47.57 18.57
N GLU A 839 23.49 46.54 19.39
CA GLU A 839 24.27 46.57 20.63
C GLU A 839 25.70 46.01 20.46
N PHE A 840 25.88 45.07 19.51
CA PHE A 840 27.11 44.27 19.36
C PHE A 840 27.42 43.90 17.91
N VAL A 841 28.70 44.07 17.52
CA VAL A 841 29.31 43.51 16.31
C VAL A 841 30.50 42.64 16.73
N GLY A 842 30.53 41.36 16.37
CA GLY A 842 31.58 40.42 16.79
C GLY A 842 32.87 40.49 15.97
N GLY A 843 32.78 40.87 14.68
CA GLY A 843 33.91 41.02 13.76
C GLY A 843 34.26 42.49 13.51
N ASP A 844 34.79 42.77 12.32
CA ASP A 844 35.08 44.15 11.90
C ASP A 844 33.76 44.92 11.61
N LEU A 845 33.68 46.19 12.02
CA LEU A 845 32.68 47.15 11.52
C LEU A 845 33.34 47.99 10.43
N ILE A 846 32.90 47.83 9.18
CA ILE A 846 33.56 48.36 7.99
C ILE A 846 32.62 49.30 7.23
N PHE A 847 32.98 50.58 7.15
CA PHE A 847 32.33 51.55 6.27
C PHE A 847 33.10 51.63 4.95
N ASP A 848 32.50 51.07 3.91
CA ASP A 848 33.00 51.11 2.53
C ASP A 848 32.46 52.36 1.83
N ILE A 849 33.33 53.02 1.06
CA ILE A 849 33.09 54.34 0.50
C ILE A 849 33.24 54.25 -1.01
N GLY A 850 32.12 53.91 -1.67
CA GLY A 850 32.02 53.85 -3.11
C GLY A 850 32.37 55.19 -3.78
N SER A 851 32.83 55.12 -5.03
CA SER A 851 33.30 56.26 -5.84
C SER A 851 32.18 57.14 -6.38
N SER A 852 31.08 57.31 -5.65
CA SER A 852 29.89 58.05 -6.11
C SER A 852 29.91 59.51 -5.64
N GLU A 853 29.56 60.44 -6.53
CA GLU A 853 29.65 61.89 -6.31
C GLU A 853 28.61 62.46 -5.32
N ARG A 854 27.82 61.61 -4.65
CA ARG A 854 26.64 62.02 -3.85
C ARG A 854 26.47 61.18 -2.59
N ASN A 855 27.35 61.36 -1.60
CA ASN A 855 27.08 60.88 -0.25
C ASN A 855 26.31 61.95 0.55
N ASN A 856 25.10 61.60 1.02
CA ASN A 856 24.24 62.49 1.80
C ASN A 856 24.38 62.30 3.33
N LEU A 857 25.10 61.27 3.79
CA LEU A 857 25.20 60.92 5.20
C LEU A 857 25.84 62.05 6.02
N GLN A 858 25.17 62.44 7.12
CA GLN A 858 25.57 63.58 7.95
C GLN A 858 26.33 63.18 9.23
N SER A 859 26.16 61.93 9.70
CA SER A 859 26.70 61.47 11.00
C SER A 859 26.66 59.94 11.09
N PHE A 860 27.10 59.38 12.23
CA PHE A 860 26.94 57.98 12.58
C PHE A 860 25.71 57.73 13.48
N ILE A 861 24.77 58.69 13.57
CA ILE A 861 23.51 58.54 14.31
C ILE A 861 22.77 57.30 13.82
N GLY A 862 22.33 56.46 14.75
CA GLY A 862 21.92 55.07 14.53
C GLY A 862 22.88 54.01 15.08
N PHE A 863 24.02 54.38 15.67
CA PHE A 863 24.91 53.46 16.40
C PHE A 863 24.96 53.74 17.91
N GLU A 864 23.99 54.46 18.47
CA GLU A 864 24.00 54.92 19.86
C GLU A 864 24.02 53.78 20.87
N ASN A 865 23.39 52.65 20.55
CA ASN A 865 23.37 51.48 21.44
C ASN A 865 24.58 50.55 21.25
N LEU A 866 25.44 50.79 20.25
CA LEU A 866 26.59 49.91 19.97
C LEU A 866 27.67 50.10 21.04
N THR A 867 27.78 49.11 21.94
CA THR A 867 28.72 49.18 23.07
C THR A 867 30.09 48.59 22.77
N THR A 868 30.15 47.61 21.84
CA THR A 868 31.34 46.79 21.58
C THR A 868 31.45 46.39 20.11
N ILE A 869 32.65 46.54 19.55
CA ILE A 869 33.06 45.92 18.28
C ILE A 869 34.18 44.92 18.58
N GLY A 870 33.98 43.64 18.31
CA GLY A 870 34.95 42.59 18.61
C GLY A 870 36.20 42.64 17.72
N GLY A 871 36.02 43.03 16.46
CA GLY A 871 37.09 43.35 15.51
C GLY A 871 37.34 44.86 15.42
N ARG A 872 37.83 45.31 14.27
CA ARG A 872 38.25 46.69 14.03
C ARG A 872 37.06 47.57 13.64
N LEU A 873 37.05 48.80 14.15
CA LEU A 873 36.34 49.90 13.51
C LEU A 873 37.18 50.38 12.32
N ILE A 874 36.69 50.13 11.10
CA ILE A 874 37.38 50.48 9.84
C ILE A 874 36.57 51.52 9.08
N TRP A 875 37.21 52.65 8.80
CA TRP A 875 36.66 53.72 7.97
C TRP A 875 37.72 54.18 6.97
N GLY A 876 37.43 54.19 5.67
CA GLY A 876 38.44 54.59 4.71
C GLY A 876 37.98 54.79 3.28
N THR A 877 38.78 55.53 2.51
CA THR A 877 38.55 55.82 1.08
C THR A 877 39.71 55.33 0.22
N GLY A 878 39.43 55.04 -1.05
CA GLY A 878 40.48 54.86 -2.05
C GLY A 878 41.13 53.47 -2.12
N VAL A 879 40.40 52.41 -1.80
CA VAL A 879 40.76 51.02 -2.16
C VAL A 879 39.60 50.33 -2.87
N SER A 880 39.50 50.51 -4.19
CA SER A 880 38.61 49.69 -5.01
C SER A 880 39.23 48.31 -5.23
N SER A 881 38.42 47.25 -5.15
CA SER A 881 38.85 45.87 -5.48
C SER A 881 39.21 45.67 -6.96
N ALA A 882 39.05 46.71 -7.79
CA ALA A 882 39.25 46.73 -9.23
C ALA A 882 40.48 47.54 -9.68
N GLY A 883 41.30 48.09 -8.76
CA GLY A 883 42.56 48.78 -9.09
C GLY A 883 42.42 50.10 -9.88
N SER A 884 41.19 50.55 -10.16
CA SER A 884 40.92 51.86 -10.77
C SER A 884 40.81 52.92 -9.67
N VAL A 885 41.63 53.96 -9.80
CA VAL A 885 41.56 55.19 -9.00
C VAL A 885 40.61 56.16 -9.71
N SER A 886 39.45 56.43 -9.10
CA SER A 886 38.45 57.37 -9.64
C SER A 886 38.03 58.39 -8.59
N THR A 887 38.51 59.63 -8.79
CA THR A 887 37.86 60.92 -8.48
C THR A 887 37.05 61.06 -7.19
N TYR A 888 37.60 61.84 -6.26
CA TYR A 888 36.90 62.62 -5.21
C TYR A 888 35.69 61.96 -4.54
N THR A 889 35.95 61.14 -3.52
CA THR A 889 34.89 60.78 -2.56
C THR A 889 34.58 61.99 -1.65
N SER A 890 33.29 62.27 -1.44
CA SER A 890 32.83 63.46 -0.71
C SER A 890 32.06 63.07 0.56
N PHE A 891 32.78 62.94 1.67
CA PHE A 891 32.20 62.92 3.02
C PHE A 891 32.24 64.31 3.68
N SER A 892 32.04 65.34 2.86
CA SER A 892 32.13 66.74 3.27
C SER A 892 31.03 67.17 4.25
N ASN A 893 30.20 66.25 4.76
CA ASN A 893 29.11 66.51 5.69
C ASN A 893 29.32 65.90 7.09
N ILE A 894 30.06 64.79 7.23
CA ILE A 894 30.31 64.18 8.55
C ILE A 894 31.31 65.05 9.31
N GLN A 895 30.95 65.42 10.54
CA GLN A 895 31.73 66.34 11.37
C GLN A 895 32.57 65.65 12.45
N SER A 896 32.12 64.47 12.90
CA SER A 896 32.70 63.71 14.00
C SER A 896 32.14 62.28 14.04
N PHE A 897 32.53 61.49 15.05
CA PHE A 897 32.02 60.13 15.32
C PHE A 897 30.65 60.13 16.06
N GLN A 898 29.97 61.27 16.13
CA GLN A 898 28.65 61.41 16.76
C GLN A 898 27.67 60.36 16.22
N GLY A 899 27.16 59.55 17.15
CA GLY A 899 26.54 58.25 16.87
C GLY A 899 27.11 57.16 17.77
N PHE A 900 28.44 57.02 17.85
CA PHE A 900 29.11 55.96 18.65
C PHE A 900 29.16 56.24 20.17
N ASN A 901 28.22 57.03 20.70
CA ASN A 901 28.31 57.65 22.02
C ASN A 901 28.46 56.67 23.20
N ASN A 902 28.04 55.40 23.07
CA ASN A 902 28.20 54.36 24.09
C ASN A 902 29.28 53.30 23.77
N LEU A 903 30.05 53.48 22.68
CA LEU A 903 31.08 52.55 22.26
C LEU A 903 32.25 52.56 23.26
N SER A 904 32.47 51.42 23.92
CA SER A 904 33.38 51.29 25.07
C SER A 904 34.65 50.48 24.77
N SER A 905 34.55 49.49 23.88
CA SER A 905 35.65 48.60 23.51
C SER A 905 35.61 48.30 22.02
N ILE A 906 36.77 48.36 21.37
CA ILE A 906 36.97 47.89 19.99
C ILE A 906 38.18 46.95 19.88
N GLY A 907 38.15 46.02 18.93
CA GLY A 907 39.27 45.13 18.59
C GLY A 907 40.44 45.83 17.89
N GLY A 908 40.23 47.03 17.36
CA GLY A 908 41.24 47.89 16.75
C GLY A 908 40.60 49.10 16.07
N PHE A 909 41.40 50.09 15.68
CA PHE A 909 40.92 51.31 15.02
C PHE A 909 41.73 51.57 13.76
N ARG A 910 41.07 51.64 12.59
CA ARG A 910 41.74 51.97 11.32
C ARG A 910 40.97 53.01 10.55
N MET A 911 41.58 54.19 10.41
CA MET A 911 41.15 55.26 9.52
C MET A 911 42.18 55.42 8.39
N SER A 912 41.77 55.21 7.13
CA SER A 912 42.68 55.19 5.98
C SER A 912 42.07 55.98 4.82
N ILE A 913 42.55 57.21 4.60
CA ILE A 913 41.93 58.17 3.69
C ILE A 913 42.96 58.58 2.62
N ASN A 914 42.81 58.06 1.40
CA ASN A 914 43.76 58.32 0.33
C ASN A 914 43.36 59.50 -0.56
N TYR A 915 42.05 59.73 -0.75
CA TYR A 915 41.52 60.85 -1.55
C TYR A 915 40.11 61.24 -1.07
N GLY A 916 39.85 62.53 -0.85
CA GLY A 916 38.51 63.07 -0.60
C GLY A 916 38.48 64.45 0.08
N ASP A 917 37.28 64.99 0.27
CA ASP A 917 37.01 66.16 1.12
C ASP A 917 36.36 65.75 2.43
N PHE A 918 37.12 65.88 3.51
CA PHE A 918 36.76 65.70 4.91
C PHE A 918 37.05 66.98 5.71
N SER A 919 37.05 68.15 5.06
CA SER A 919 37.37 69.43 5.69
C SER A 919 36.44 69.82 6.84
N LYS A 920 35.21 69.27 6.86
CA LYS A 920 34.24 69.42 7.97
C LYS A 920 34.43 68.41 9.11
N PHE A 921 35.19 67.33 8.92
CA PHE A 921 35.46 66.35 9.97
C PHE A 921 36.50 66.92 10.95
N THR A 922 36.06 67.63 11.98
CA THR A 922 36.93 68.46 12.84
C THR A 922 37.27 67.84 14.18
N SER A 923 36.45 66.91 14.69
CA SER A 923 36.67 66.31 16.01
C SER A 923 36.35 64.82 16.10
N PHE A 924 36.89 64.15 17.12
CA PHE A 924 36.55 62.76 17.47
C PHE A 924 35.32 62.65 18.39
N ALA A 925 34.51 63.71 18.51
CA ALA A 925 33.32 63.70 19.35
C ALA A 925 32.39 62.53 19.00
N GLY A 926 31.80 61.90 20.02
CA GLY A 926 31.09 60.62 19.92
C GLY A 926 31.91 59.40 20.35
N LEU A 927 33.22 59.53 20.60
CA LEU A 927 34.08 58.46 21.15
C LEU A 927 34.44 58.66 22.64
N GLU A 928 33.76 59.55 23.37
CA GLU A 928 34.09 59.92 24.76
C GLU A 928 34.03 58.74 25.75
N ASN A 929 33.25 57.71 25.41
CA ASN A 929 33.09 56.49 26.19
C ASN A 929 34.04 55.35 25.79
N LEU A 930 34.88 55.53 24.76
CA LEU A 930 35.87 54.53 24.38
C LEU A 930 36.94 54.41 25.48
N ARG A 931 37.14 53.19 26.00
CA ARG A 931 38.12 52.87 27.04
C ARG A 931 39.24 51.96 26.54
N GLN A 932 38.92 51.02 25.65
CA GLN A 932 39.84 49.94 25.28
C GLN A 932 39.92 49.72 23.76
N ILE A 933 41.15 49.59 23.25
CA ILE A 933 41.46 49.22 21.87
C ILE A 933 42.40 48.02 21.91
N LYS A 934 41.91 46.83 21.58
CA LYS A 934 42.64 45.56 21.77
C LYS A 934 43.67 45.25 20.68
N GLY A 935 43.81 46.13 19.71
CA GLY A 935 44.66 45.98 18.54
C GLY A 935 45.24 47.32 18.10
N ASP A 936 45.71 47.39 16.86
CA ASP A 936 46.38 48.59 16.34
C ASP A 936 45.45 49.80 16.29
N PHE A 937 46.02 50.99 16.49
CA PHE A 937 45.36 52.28 16.25
C PHE A 937 46.10 52.98 15.12
N THR A 938 45.49 53.07 13.95
CA THR A 938 46.14 53.63 12.76
C THR A 938 45.25 54.66 12.10
N ILE A 939 45.74 55.90 12.03
CA ILE A 939 45.19 56.99 11.22
C ILE A 939 46.22 57.30 10.12
N GLU A 940 45.82 57.12 8.87
CA GLU A 940 46.62 57.45 7.69
C GLU A 940 45.79 58.32 6.75
N VAL A 941 46.20 59.58 6.58
CA VAL A 941 45.64 60.50 5.59
C VAL A 941 46.73 60.85 4.55
N GLU A 942 46.39 60.65 3.29
CA GLU A 942 47.19 61.02 2.11
C GLU A 942 46.31 61.87 1.17
N ASP A 943 46.92 62.78 0.41
CA ASP A 943 46.35 63.56 -0.72
C ASP A 943 44.88 64.05 -0.58
N SER A 944 44.47 64.43 0.64
CA SER A 944 43.08 64.75 1.00
C SER A 944 42.95 66.03 1.84
N PHE A 945 41.79 66.70 1.74
CA PHE A 945 41.47 67.83 2.61
C PHE A 945 40.87 67.32 3.93
N TRP A 946 41.57 67.51 5.04
CA TRP A 946 41.22 66.95 6.36
C TRP A 946 40.92 68.05 7.39
N GLY A 947 39.84 67.88 8.15
CA GLY A 947 39.36 68.86 9.11
C GLY A 947 39.95 68.74 10.51
N LEU A 948 40.46 67.56 10.90
CA LEU A 948 40.66 67.18 12.30
C LEU A 948 41.67 68.06 13.03
N SER A 949 41.18 68.73 14.06
CA SER A 949 41.97 69.53 15.00
C SER A 949 41.77 69.12 16.46
N ASP A 950 40.76 68.31 16.76
CA ASP A 950 40.36 67.97 18.13
C ASP A 950 40.17 66.46 18.35
N ILE A 951 41.00 65.86 19.21
CA ILE A 951 40.88 64.46 19.64
C ILE A 951 40.53 64.32 21.13
N SER A 952 39.97 65.37 21.75
CA SER A 952 39.63 65.42 23.18
C SER A 952 38.71 64.30 23.66
N ALA A 953 37.87 63.74 22.78
CA ALA A 953 37.06 62.56 23.08
C ALA A 953 37.90 61.34 23.52
N LEU A 954 39.15 61.21 23.07
CA LEU A 954 40.05 60.13 23.46
C LEU A 954 40.70 60.32 24.85
N THR A 955 40.39 61.39 25.59
CA THR A 955 40.98 61.66 26.93
C THR A 955 40.77 60.51 27.92
N ASN A 956 39.65 59.78 27.79
CA ASN A 956 39.32 58.65 28.66
C ASN A 956 39.85 57.29 28.15
N LEU A 957 40.64 57.26 27.07
CA LEU A 957 41.16 56.02 26.51
C LEU A 957 42.21 55.42 27.46
N GLU A 958 41.95 54.22 27.99
CA GLU A 958 42.74 53.58 29.04
C GLU A 958 43.85 52.69 28.47
N THR A 959 43.53 51.88 27.45
CA THR A 959 44.47 50.93 26.83
C THR A 959 44.40 50.94 25.31
N VAL A 960 45.59 50.84 24.71
CA VAL A 960 45.79 50.34 23.35
C VAL A 960 46.74 49.14 23.48
N GLU A 961 46.38 48.00 22.90
CA GLU A 961 47.12 46.74 23.06
C GLU A 961 47.81 46.29 21.77
N GLY A 962 47.61 47.02 20.67
CA GLY A 962 48.22 46.74 19.37
C GLY A 962 49.74 46.93 19.29
N SER A 963 50.29 46.49 18.16
CA SER A 963 51.69 46.65 17.80
C SER A 963 52.03 48.04 17.26
N GLU A 964 51.07 48.71 16.63
CA GLU A 964 51.18 50.04 16.02
C GLU A 964 50.15 51.02 16.61
N PHE A 965 50.61 52.21 16.99
CA PHE A 965 49.80 53.37 17.33
C PHE A 965 50.33 54.53 16.50
N LYS A 966 49.61 54.90 15.45
CA LYS A 966 50.08 55.75 14.36
C LYS A 966 49.07 56.81 13.98
N ILE A 967 49.55 58.04 13.87
CA ILE A 967 48.76 59.17 13.38
C ILE A 967 49.56 59.89 12.31
N LYS A 968 49.06 59.88 11.07
CA LYS A 968 49.70 60.47 9.89
C LYS A 968 48.74 61.40 9.15
N GLY A 969 49.25 62.56 8.75
CA GLY A 969 48.60 63.44 7.76
C GLY A 969 47.49 64.35 8.31
N CYS A 970 47.27 64.37 9.64
CA CYS A 970 46.31 65.25 10.29
C CYS A 970 46.91 66.65 10.48
N TYR A 971 47.04 67.40 9.38
CA TYR A 971 47.78 68.67 9.33
C TYR A 971 47.20 69.84 10.16
N LYS A 972 45.99 69.71 10.71
CA LYS A 972 45.39 70.65 11.69
C LYS A 972 45.44 70.17 13.14
N LEU A 973 45.96 68.97 13.39
CA LEU A 973 46.02 68.38 14.73
C LEU A 973 47.30 68.81 15.43
N GLU A 974 47.17 69.71 16.40
CA GLU A 974 48.28 70.31 17.17
C GLU A 974 48.30 69.86 18.64
N ASP A 975 47.22 69.23 19.14
CA ASP A 975 47.07 68.78 20.53
C ASP A 975 46.90 67.25 20.62
N PHE A 976 47.93 66.58 21.15
CA PHE A 976 47.98 65.15 21.41
C PHE A 976 47.88 64.83 22.91
N THR A 977 47.67 65.82 23.77
CA THR A 977 47.55 65.61 25.23
C THR A 977 46.42 64.64 25.64
N PRO A 978 45.28 64.52 24.90
CA PRO A 978 44.26 63.49 25.21
C PRO A 978 44.79 62.05 25.21
N LEU A 979 45.86 61.76 24.45
CA LEU A 979 46.40 60.39 24.35
C LEU A 979 47.27 59.97 25.54
N LYS A 980 47.54 60.89 26.49
CA LYS A 980 48.49 60.66 27.60
C LYS A 980 48.15 59.45 28.46
N GLN A 981 46.87 59.19 28.73
CA GLN A 981 46.43 58.04 29.53
C GLN A 981 46.79 56.72 28.82
N ALA A 982 46.28 56.51 27.61
CA ALA A 982 46.56 55.34 26.78
C ALA A 982 48.06 55.09 26.58
N LEU A 983 48.85 56.14 26.33
CA LEU A 983 50.30 56.02 26.09
C LEU A 983 51.12 55.67 27.34
N THR A 984 50.56 55.80 28.55
CA THR A 984 51.25 55.47 29.80
C THR A 984 51.47 53.95 29.94
N SER A 985 50.49 53.14 29.51
CA SER A 985 50.55 51.68 29.55
C SER A 985 51.04 51.05 28.24
N TYR A 986 50.88 51.75 27.10
CA TYR A 986 51.21 51.27 25.76
C TYR A 986 52.67 50.78 25.60
N GLN A 987 52.88 49.59 25.03
CA GLN A 987 54.20 48.98 24.82
C GLN A 987 54.61 48.85 23.34
N GLY A 988 53.70 49.11 22.39
CA GLY A 988 53.98 49.03 20.96
C GLY A 988 54.69 50.26 20.39
N THR A 989 54.75 50.35 19.05
CA THR A 989 55.40 51.46 18.34
C THR A 989 54.44 52.65 18.24
N PHE A 990 54.78 53.78 18.88
CA PHE A 990 54.06 55.03 18.72
C PHE A 990 54.72 55.90 17.63
N SER A 991 53.95 56.42 16.67
CA SER A 991 54.47 57.28 15.60
C SER A 991 53.51 58.40 15.20
N THR A 992 54.05 59.61 15.08
CA THR A 992 53.36 60.79 14.54
C THR A 992 54.21 61.40 13.43
N TYR A 993 53.61 61.66 12.26
CA TYR A 993 54.31 62.34 11.16
C TYR A 993 53.36 63.03 10.18
N SER A 994 53.80 64.16 9.61
CA SER A 994 53.00 65.00 8.71
C SER A 994 51.67 65.52 9.30
N ASN A 995 51.57 65.62 10.63
CA ASN A 995 50.47 66.30 11.34
C ASN A 995 50.84 67.75 11.68
N GLY A 996 49.90 68.53 12.23
CA GLY A 996 50.14 69.91 12.67
C GLY A 996 51.24 70.00 13.74
N TYR A 997 51.18 69.11 14.73
CA TYR A 997 52.27 68.83 15.66
C TYR A 997 52.66 67.34 15.60
N ASN A 998 53.93 67.00 15.80
CA ASN A 998 54.42 65.61 15.70
C ASN A 998 55.26 65.23 16.92
N PRO A 999 54.63 65.10 18.11
CA PRO A 999 55.34 64.78 19.35
C PRO A 999 55.77 63.31 19.39
N THR A 1000 56.91 63.05 20.05
CA THR A 1000 57.25 61.70 20.51
C THR A 1000 56.36 61.28 21.68
N LYS A 1001 56.38 59.98 22.01
CA LYS A 1001 55.66 59.43 23.17
C LYS A 1001 56.09 60.13 24.47
N GLU A 1002 57.39 60.33 24.64
CA GLU A 1002 57.98 60.98 25.81
C GLU A 1002 57.49 62.42 25.98
N GLN A 1003 57.38 63.18 24.89
CA GLN A 1003 56.88 64.56 24.92
C GLN A 1003 55.43 64.62 25.44
N ILE A 1004 54.54 63.75 24.96
CA ILE A 1004 53.15 63.68 25.45
C ILE A 1004 53.12 63.32 26.95
N LEU A 1005 53.89 62.32 27.37
CA LEU A 1005 53.97 61.90 28.77
C LEU A 1005 54.50 63.01 29.69
N ASN A 1006 55.48 63.80 29.23
CA ASN A 1006 56.04 64.94 29.96
C ASN A 1006 55.12 66.17 29.99
N GLY A 1007 54.03 66.19 29.21
CA GLY A 1007 53.10 67.33 29.12
C GLY A 1007 53.43 68.32 28.00
N GLU A 1008 54.40 68.00 27.15
CA GLU A 1008 54.78 68.74 25.95
C GLU A 1008 53.95 68.27 24.73
N GLY A 1009 52.76 67.70 24.95
CA GLY A 1009 51.93 67.08 23.91
C GLY A 1009 51.13 68.06 23.04
N LYS A 1010 51.37 69.37 23.13
CA LYS A 1010 50.61 70.43 22.45
C LYS A 1010 51.54 71.54 21.95
N GLN A 1011 51.28 72.04 20.75
CA GLN A 1011 51.93 73.23 20.17
C GLN A 1011 51.02 74.47 20.22
#